data_AF-I2F2S0-F1
#
_entry.id   AF-I2F2S0-F1
#
_cell.length_a   1.000
_cell.length_b   1.000
_cell.length_c   1.000
_cell.angle_alpha   90.00
_cell.angle_beta   90.00
_cell.angle_gamma   90.00
#
_symmetry.space_group_name_H-M   'P 1'
#
loop_
_entity.id
_entity.type
_entity.pdbx_description
1 polymer ?
#
loop_
_entity_poly.entity_id
_entity_poly.type
_entity_poly.pdbx_seq_one_letter_code
_entity_poly.pdbx_strand_id
1 'polypeptide(L)'
;MSDSRQREFISFLSAEDVIEKANESLEGKNWKPLAETSNAALISLKTPLVASFFKKFFETKYAFIYRSVEDELISSSSEKLSDLVDTLFQAATERQTLDDSFFVFLDYFKEAPQILEKIVLHYSSLIADKSDSLLTSLRELKNLHERVRRRADQFGLNLALNEIVSRLFSLECPLLPMLESDLVDFLSKFPPDEEGASKFLDNQIGLAVGEYDESSVEVQLSRLETIIKEIKRYSLTFMKWLTVPDNLFVSYLEKGFRRYGTIATWLEGIKEARTEYGLGQSHWEQARRWYFEKISSRILPSFQKAMAGWACWTIIEERQIKDPLAHAGETMRYSARRSEFRIIKCEESSGVFDLCSVDELMITSSGLKKGERSFPFNSIRTQLEELRLSREAFLDSKDAIFVGYTWKYLLPGGGPDKEAKNNERIECFNYYCVTVSATGFGVPLIKLFFAREESARTFIEFLKEARIMSSWKEYPQNGLPAPLKAKTKNRSESEDQINPGEANHKTVGELIIRNMVEESDESEIEETKEVSAVPISAELLEKINSLHYELEWSTKRMNEVEWTYFFPEREKKEEEIKTENPVQEEITGFRELEVKIEALSGKTKRTVCKILSCEPEREYSLQELGLTFWSVFVVAPKVTSGGKPLIEVISGDVPRLVWGNNFDEETRELLKARFASDD
;
A
#
# COMPACT_ATOMS: atom_id res chain seq x y z
N MET A 1 -16.58 -19.16 75.46
CA MET A 1 -16.00 -17.84 75.80
C MET A 1 -14.64 -17.84 75.17
N SER A 2 -14.27 -17.11 74.12
CA SER A 2 -14.82 -16.03 73.28
C SER A 2 -13.69 -15.87 72.23
N ASP A 3 -13.91 -15.90 70.93
CA ASP A 3 -14.25 -14.73 70.14
C ASP A 3 -14.61 -15.18 68.72
N SER A 4 -15.87 -14.99 68.36
CA SER A 4 -16.38 -15.19 67.00
C SER A 4 -17.16 -13.95 66.54
N ARG A 5 -16.61 -12.75 66.79
CA ARG A 5 -17.18 -11.44 66.42
C ARG A 5 -16.15 -10.52 65.76
N GLN A 6 -15.61 -10.93 64.62
CA GLN A 6 -14.80 -10.03 63.76
C GLN A 6 -15.15 -10.16 62.27
N ARG A 7 -16.43 -10.32 61.95
CA ARG A 7 -16.97 -10.09 60.60
C ARG A 7 -18.34 -9.42 60.72
N GLU A 8 -18.34 -8.17 61.15
CA GLU A 8 -19.44 -7.26 60.85
C GLU A 8 -18.99 -6.38 59.68
N PHE A 9 -19.69 -6.55 58.57
CA PHE A 9 -19.62 -5.66 57.42
C PHE A 9 -19.91 -4.23 57.90
N ILE A 10 -19.00 -3.30 57.67
CA ILE A 10 -19.31 -1.87 57.75
C ILE A 10 -20.10 -1.51 56.48
N SER A 11 -21.36 -1.95 56.41
CA SER A 11 -22.36 -1.48 55.45
C SER A 11 -23.00 -0.23 56.04
N PHE A 12 -22.73 0.92 55.45
CA PHE A 12 -22.83 2.22 56.13
C PHE A 12 -24.24 2.78 56.35
N LEU A 13 -25.32 2.13 55.93
CA LEU A 13 -26.66 2.73 55.99
C LEU A 13 -27.74 1.66 56.18
N SER A 14 -28.05 1.30 57.43
CA SER A 14 -29.41 0.84 57.73
C SER A 14 -30.34 2.06 57.61
N ALA A 15 -31.62 1.87 57.28
CA ALA A 15 -32.59 2.97 57.17
C ALA A 15 -32.63 3.86 58.43
N GLU A 16 -32.30 3.30 59.59
CA GLU A 16 -32.22 4.01 60.87
C GLU A 16 -31.00 4.95 60.94
N ASP A 17 -29.82 4.51 60.48
CA ASP A 17 -28.59 5.32 60.48
C ASP A 17 -28.63 6.49 59.47
N VAL A 18 -29.29 6.30 58.31
CA VAL A 18 -29.52 7.36 57.32
C VAL A 18 -30.39 8.46 57.90
N ILE A 19 -31.49 8.07 58.58
CA ILE A 19 -32.46 8.99 59.18
C ILE A 19 -31.83 9.72 60.37
N GLU A 20 -31.05 9.04 61.21
CA GLU A 20 -30.36 9.64 62.35
C GLU A 20 -29.33 10.68 61.88
N LYS A 21 -28.47 10.37 60.91
CA LYS A 21 -27.50 11.33 60.35
C LYS A 21 -28.12 12.44 59.51
N ALA A 22 -29.20 12.17 58.78
CA ALA A 22 -29.98 13.21 58.12
C ALA A 22 -30.64 14.16 59.13
N ASN A 23 -31.08 13.66 60.29
CA ASN A 23 -31.62 14.48 61.37
C ASN A 23 -30.55 15.30 62.08
N GLU A 24 -29.32 14.78 62.22
CA GLU A 24 -28.16 15.50 62.77
C GLU A 24 -27.66 16.62 61.83
N SER A 25 -27.68 16.39 60.51
CA SER A 25 -27.16 17.33 59.50
C SER A 25 -28.20 18.30 58.92
N LEU A 26 -29.50 17.94 58.92
CA LEU A 26 -30.58 18.67 58.25
C LEU A 26 -31.78 18.89 59.18
N GLU A 27 -31.61 19.82 60.14
CA GLU A 27 -32.68 20.48 60.91
C GLU A 27 -33.69 19.58 61.67
N GLY A 28 -33.35 18.36 62.09
CA GLY A 28 -34.15 17.58 63.08
C GLY A 28 -35.64 17.37 62.72
N LYS A 29 -35.97 17.24 61.44
CA LYS A 29 -37.35 17.08 60.95
C LYS A 29 -37.66 15.61 60.60
N ASN A 30 -38.92 15.17 60.71
CA ASN A 30 -39.35 13.79 60.42
C ASN A 30 -39.16 13.37 58.93
N TRP A 31 -37.93 13.07 58.54
CA TRP A 31 -37.56 12.57 57.21
C TRP A 31 -37.94 11.09 57.04
N LYS A 32 -38.31 10.72 55.81
CA LYS A 32 -38.60 9.34 55.42
C LYS A 32 -37.81 8.95 54.16
N PRO A 33 -37.18 7.77 54.14
CA PRO A 33 -36.50 7.28 52.95
C PRO A 33 -37.51 6.87 51.88
N LEU A 34 -37.23 7.32 50.65
CA LEU A 34 -37.95 6.93 49.44
C LEU A 34 -37.22 5.78 48.73
N ALA A 35 -35.89 5.83 48.71
CA ALA A 35 -35.01 4.79 48.19
C ALA A 35 -33.66 4.86 48.90
N GLU A 36 -33.02 3.71 49.08
CA GLU A 36 -31.74 3.57 49.79
C GLU A 36 -30.88 2.53 49.08
N THR A 37 -29.58 2.81 49.02
CA THR A 37 -28.54 1.88 48.61
C THR A 37 -27.42 1.90 49.65
N SER A 38 -26.41 1.05 49.49
CA SER A 38 -25.26 1.02 50.40
C SER A 38 -24.46 2.33 50.44
N ASN A 39 -24.62 3.21 49.44
CA ASN A 39 -23.79 4.38 49.22
C ASN A 39 -24.56 5.70 49.07
N ALA A 40 -25.89 5.65 48.89
CA ALA A 40 -26.74 6.82 48.70
C ALA A 40 -28.16 6.61 49.23
N ALA A 41 -28.85 7.70 49.52
CA ALA A 41 -30.25 7.71 49.93
C ALA A 41 -31.00 8.93 49.40
N LEU A 42 -32.24 8.71 48.97
CA LEU A 42 -33.20 9.77 48.64
C LEU A 42 -34.26 9.82 49.74
N ILE A 43 -34.35 10.94 50.45
CA ILE A 43 -35.26 11.13 51.58
C ILE A 43 -36.25 12.27 51.31
N SER A 44 -37.45 12.17 51.90
CA SER A 44 -38.50 13.18 51.79
C SER A 44 -39.04 13.58 53.16
N LEU A 45 -39.42 14.85 53.29
CA LEU A 45 -39.98 15.39 54.51
C LEU A 45 -41.47 15.02 54.62
N LYS A 46 -41.88 14.33 55.69
CA LYS A 46 -43.29 14.01 55.93
C LYS A 46 -44.06 15.23 56.44
N THR A 47 -45.21 15.54 55.83
CA THR A 47 -46.14 16.52 56.41
C THR A 47 -46.94 15.89 57.57
N PRO A 48 -47.19 16.63 58.67
CA PRO A 48 -48.01 16.15 59.77
C PRO A 48 -49.44 15.85 59.29
N LEU A 49 -50.09 14.79 59.80
CA LEU A 49 -51.36 14.24 59.30
C LEU A 49 -52.51 15.28 59.17
N VAL A 50 -52.48 16.33 60.00
CA VAL A 50 -53.45 17.45 59.99
C VAL A 50 -53.30 18.35 58.76
N ALA A 51 -52.12 18.36 58.11
CA ALA A 51 -51.79 19.18 56.94
C ALA A 51 -52.26 18.58 55.59
N SER A 52 -52.78 17.35 55.58
CA SER A 52 -53.25 16.68 54.35
C SER A 52 -54.39 17.42 53.63
N PHE A 53 -55.17 18.24 54.35
CA PHE A 53 -56.21 19.11 53.80
C PHE A 53 -55.67 20.42 53.19
N PHE A 54 -54.44 20.83 53.51
CA PHE A 54 -53.81 22.08 53.06
C PHE A 54 -52.57 21.82 52.19
N LYS A 55 -52.67 20.91 51.23
CA LYS A 55 -51.59 20.54 50.28
C LYS A 55 -50.90 21.73 49.58
N LYS A 56 -51.54 22.91 49.51
CA LYS A 56 -50.98 24.13 48.91
C LYS A 56 -50.06 24.96 49.83
N PHE A 57 -50.01 24.67 51.13
CA PHE A 57 -49.27 25.49 52.12
C PHE A 57 -48.04 24.81 52.72
N PHE A 58 -47.77 23.54 52.41
CA PHE A 58 -46.63 22.81 52.96
C PHE A 58 -45.66 22.40 51.85
N GLU A 59 -44.46 22.96 51.89
CA GLU A 59 -43.33 22.63 51.02
C GLU A 59 -42.86 21.20 51.29
N THR A 60 -43.09 20.29 50.35
CA THR A 60 -42.45 18.98 50.35
C THR A 60 -40.98 19.17 50.00
N LYS A 61 -40.08 19.00 50.97
CA LYS A 61 -38.62 19.03 50.75
C LYS A 61 -38.10 17.61 50.53
N TYR A 62 -37.22 17.47 49.54
CA TYR A 62 -36.46 16.27 49.21
C TYR A 62 -35.00 16.54 49.53
N ALA A 63 -34.28 15.51 49.97
CA ALA A 63 -32.84 15.57 50.09
C ALA A 63 -32.20 14.32 49.49
N PHE A 64 -31.09 14.51 48.81
CA PHE A 64 -30.25 13.43 48.29
C PHE A 64 -28.92 13.44 49.04
N ILE A 65 -28.57 12.29 49.61
CA ILE A 65 -27.39 12.11 50.45
C ILE A 65 -26.57 10.98 49.85
N TYR A 66 -25.27 11.18 49.70
CA TYR A 66 -24.37 10.12 49.24
C TYR A 66 -23.00 10.23 49.92
N ARG A 67 -22.26 9.12 49.91
CA ARG A 67 -20.88 9.04 50.42
C ARG A 67 -19.90 9.18 49.27
N SER A 68 -19.01 10.18 49.38
CA SER A 68 -17.96 10.48 48.41
C SER A 68 -16.89 9.39 48.37
N VAL A 69 -16.02 9.42 47.37
CA VAL A 69 -14.86 8.50 47.26
C VAL A 69 -13.85 8.74 48.39
N GLU A 70 -13.83 9.95 48.95
CA GLU A 70 -13.01 10.34 50.10
C GLU A 70 -13.68 10.05 51.46
N ASP A 71 -14.77 9.28 51.45
CA ASP A 71 -15.60 8.95 52.62
C ASP A 71 -16.33 10.14 53.28
N GLU A 72 -16.42 11.27 52.59
CA GLU A 72 -17.16 12.44 53.04
C GLU A 72 -18.66 12.31 52.71
N LEU A 73 -19.51 12.78 53.61
CA LEU A 73 -20.96 12.77 53.43
C LEU A 73 -21.42 14.06 52.78
N ILE A 74 -21.89 13.96 51.53
CA ILE A 74 -22.37 15.09 50.76
C ILE A 74 -23.90 15.04 50.71
N SER A 75 -24.55 16.16 51.02
CA SER A 75 -26.00 16.28 51.01
C SER A 75 -26.46 17.52 50.27
N SER A 76 -27.59 17.39 49.57
CA SER A 76 -28.29 18.51 48.93
C SER A 76 -29.78 18.39 49.20
N SER A 77 -30.45 19.52 49.43
CA SER A 77 -31.89 19.56 49.67
C SER A 77 -32.58 20.59 48.78
N SER A 78 -33.74 20.23 48.25
CA SER A 78 -34.59 21.13 47.45
C SER A 78 -36.07 20.77 47.62
N GLU A 79 -36.95 21.71 47.28
CA GLU A 79 -38.40 21.52 47.22
C GLU A 79 -38.85 20.79 45.94
N LYS A 80 -37.99 20.71 44.93
CA LYS A 80 -38.24 19.98 43.68
C LYS A 80 -37.20 18.90 43.46
N LEU A 81 -37.66 17.71 43.07
CA LEU A 81 -36.78 16.62 42.67
C LEU A 81 -35.89 16.99 41.48
N SER A 82 -36.36 17.83 40.53
CA SER A 82 -35.58 18.29 39.38
C SER A 82 -34.28 18.99 39.76
N ASP A 83 -34.23 19.64 40.93
CA ASP A 83 -33.07 20.42 41.36
C ASP A 83 -31.99 19.53 42.02
N LEU A 84 -32.33 18.26 42.30
CA LEU A 84 -31.42 17.24 42.84
C LEU A 84 -30.80 16.37 41.73
N VAL A 85 -31.08 16.67 40.47
CA VAL A 85 -30.59 15.91 39.31
C VAL A 85 -29.07 15.98 39.20
N ASP A 86 -28.49 17.18 39.40
CA ASP A 86 -27.04 17.37 39.27
C ASP A 86 -26.28 16.67 40.40
N THR A 87 -26.83 16.62 41.61
CA THR A 87 -26.22 15.89 42.74
C THR A 87 -26.36 14.38 42.63
N LEU A 88 -27.47 13.88 42.08
CA LEU A 88 -27.59 12.47 41.70
C LEU A 88 -26.55 12.10 40.65
N PHE A 89 -26.38 12.93 39.61
CA PHE A 89 -25.40 12.70 38.56
C PHE A 89 -23.97 12.71 39.10
N GLN A 90 -23.63 13.69 39.94
CA GLN A 90 -22.32 13.77 40.59
C GLN A 90 -22.03 12.51 41.42
N ALA A 91 -22.98 12.07 42.25
CA ALA A 91 -22.84 10.86 43.06
C ALA A 91 -22.68 9.59 42.21
N ALA A 92 -23.42 9.50 41.09
CA ALA A 92 -23.38 8.36 40.19
C ALA A 92 -22.10 8.32 39.33
N THR A 93 -21.36 9.42 39.20
CA THR A 93 -20.16 9.54 38.34
C THR A 93 -18.86 9.68 39.09
N GLU A 94 -18.89 9.88 40.42
CA GLU A 94 -17.70 10.09 41.23
C GLU A 94 -16.76 8.87 41.25
N ARG A 95 -17.33 7.67 41.13
CA ARG A 95 -16.59 6.41 41.15
C ARG A 95 -16.12 6.01 39.75
N GLN A 96 -14.96 5.36 39.69
CA GLN A 96 -14.38 4.90 38.43
C GLN A 96 -15.19 3.78 37.74
N THR A 97 -16.00 3.04 38.49
CA THR A 97 -16.86 1.97 37.98
C THR A 97 -18.32 2.29 38.25
N LEU A 98 -19.18 1.93 37.29
CA LEU A 98 -20.62 2.09 37.41
C LEU A 98 -21.17 1.18 38.54
N ASP A 99 -21.84 1.80 39.50
CA ASP A 99 -22.58 1.14 40.57
C ASP A 99 -24.07 1.02 40.19
N ASP A 100 -24.49 -0.20 39.84
CA ASP A 100 -25.85 -0.50 39.37
C ASP A 100 -26.94 -0.15 40.40
N SER A 101 -26.57 0.00 41.69
CA SER A 101 -27.51 0.35 42.75
C SER A 101 -28.12 1.75 42.53
N PHE A 102 -27.43 2.66 41.86
CA PHE A 102 -27.93 4.01 41.58
C PHE A 102 -29.13 4.03 40.62
N PHE A 103 -29.34 2.97 39.83
CA PHE A 103 -30.49 2.91 38.90
C PHE A 103 -31.84 2.86 39.61
N VAL A 104 -31.88 2.50 40.91
CA VAL A 104 -33.11 2.52 41.71
C VAL A 104 -33.63 3.95 41.91
N PHE A 105 -32.72 4.94 42.00
CA PHE A 105 -33.13 6.33 42.20
C PHE A 105 -33.77 6.94 40.96
N LEU A 106 -33.41 6.47 39.76
CA LEU A 106 -33.95 6.97 38.50
C LEU A 106 -35.48 6.82 38.41
N ASP A 107 -36.06 5.81 39.07
CA ASP A 107 -37.52 5.58 39.07
C ASP A 107 -38.32 6.76 39.69
N TYR A 108 -37.66 7.68 40.41
CA TYR A 108 -38.26 8.83 41.09
C TYR A 108 -38.15 10.16 40.32
N PHE A 109 -37.32 10.22 39.27
CA PHE A 109 -37.09 11.46 38.50
C PHE A 109 -37.81 11.42 37.16
N LYS A 110 -38.38 12.55 36.74
CA LYS A 110 -38.99 12.65 35.39
C LYS A 110 -37.94 12.76 34.30
N GLU A 111 -36.78 13.32 34.66
CA GLU A 111 -35.60 13.50 33.84
C GLU A 111 -34.74 12.23 33.76
N ALA A 112 -35.20 11.11 34.33
CA ALA A 112 -34.48 9.83 34.36
C ALA A 112 -33.86 9.40 33.02
N PRO A 113 -34.52 9.59 31.86
CA PRO A 113 -33.90 9.24 30.59
C PRO A 113 -32.64 10.07 30.28
N GLN A 114 -32.69 11.39 30.54
CA GLN A 114 -31.58 12.31 30.30
C GLN A 114 -30.42 12.06 31.27
N ILE A 115 -30.73 11.69 32.52
CA ILE A 115 -29.74 11.36 33.53
C ILE A 115 -29.01 10.07 33.16
N LEU A 116 -29.76 9.04 32.75
CA LEU A 116 -29.17 7.76 32.34
C LEU A 116 -28.24 7.94 31.13
N GLU A 117 -28.66 8.73 30.14
CA GLU A 117 -27.83 9.07 28.98
C GLU A 117 -26.53 9.77 29.38
N LYS A 118 -26.59 10.78 30.27
CA LYS A 118 -25.39 11.46 30.79
C LYS A 118 -24.46 10.51 31.54
N ILE A 119 -24.99 9.61 32.37
CA ILE A 119 -24.20 8.62 33.12
C ILE A 119 -23.48 7.68 32.16
N VAL A 120 -24.21 7.15 31.16
CA VAL A 120 -23.62 6.29 30.13
C VAL A 120 -22.50 7.02 29.41
N LEU A 121 -22.76 8.23 28.91
CA LEU A 121 -21.77 9.06 28.20
C LEU A 121 -20.51 9.31 29.02
N HIS A 122 -20.65 9.60 30.32
CA HIS A 122 -19.53 9.81 31.23
C HIS A 122 -18.65 8.55 31.33
N TYR A 123 -19.24 7.40 31.62
CA TYR A 123 -18.49 6.15 31.76
C TYR A 123 -17.90 5.64 30.45
N SER A 124 -18.62 5.80 29.34
CA SER A 124 -18.09 5.43 28.03
C SER A 124 -16.94 6.35 27.58
N SER A 125 -16.95 7.63 27.97
CA SER A 125 -15.83 8.55 27.73
C SER A 125 -14.62 8.18 28.59
N LEU A 126 -14.84 7.86 29.87
CA LEU A 126 -13.80 7.36 30.77
C LEU A 126 -13.12 6.10 30.24
N ILE A 127 -13.90 5.17 29.66
CA ILE A 127 -13.35 3.96 29.02
C ILE A 127 -12.46 4.36 27.84
N ALA A 128 -12.92 5.26 26.96
CA ALA A 128 -12.15 5.69 25.80
C ALA A 128 -10.86 6.43 26.18
N ASP A 129 -10.88 7.25 27.24
CA ASP A 129 -9.73 8.06 27.67
C ASP A 129 -8.67 7.25 28.43
N LYS A 130 -9.06 6.17 29.12
CA LYS A 130 -8.14 5.34 29.93
C LYS A 130 -7.54 4.15 29.19
N SER A 131 -8.02 3.83 27.99
CA SER A 131 -7.74 2.54 27.39
C SER A 131 -6.62 2.55 26.36
N ASP A 132 -5.72 1.57 26.49
CA ASP A 132 -4.57 1.38 25.59
C ASP A 132 -4.86 0.44 24.39
N SER A 133 -5.95 -0.35 24.43
CA SER A 133 -6.22 -1.36 23.41
C SER A 133 -7.67 -1.42 22.96
N LEU A 134 -7.90 -1.45 21.65
CA LEU A 134 -9.25 -1.51 21.05
C LEU A 134 -10.12 -2.64 21.62
N LEU A 135 -9.56 -3.85 21.76
CA LEU A 135 -10.32 -5.03 22.15
C LEU A 135 -10.79 -4.98 23.61
N THR A 136 -9.93 -4.50 24.53
CA THR A 136 -10.31 -4.36 25.94
C THR A 136 -11.39 -3.31 26.10
N SER A 137 -11.25 -2.16 25.43
CA SER A 137 -12.23 -1.08 25.51
C SER A 137 -13.58 -1.47 24.94
N LEU A 138 -13.60 -2.21 23.83
CA LEU A 138 -14.86 -2.71 23.25
C LEU A 138 -15.56 -3.71 24.18
N ARG A 139 -14.82 -4.57 24.88
CA ARG A 139 -15.40 -5.46 25.90
C ARG A 139 -15.98 -4.69 27.08
N GLU A 140 -15.25 -3.69 27.58
CA GLU A 140 -15.73 -2.83 28.68
C GLU A 140 -16.97 -2.03 28.28
N LEU A 141 -16.98 -1.47 27.07
CA LEU A 141 -18.12 -0.73 26.53
C LEU A 141 -19.34 -1.63 26.32
N LYS A 142 -19.13 -2.87 25.82
CA LYS A 142 -20.19 -3.89 25.73
C LYS A 142 -20.76 -4.22 27.11
N ASN A 143 -19.90 -4.46 28.11
CA ASN A 143 -20.34 -4.76 29.48
C ASN A 143 -21.15 -3.60 30.08
N LEU A 144 -20.73 -2.34 29.84
CA LEU A 144 -21.49 -1.16 30.23
C LEU A 144 -22.88 -1.14 29.56
N HIS A 145 -22.93 -1.39 28.24
CA HIS A 145 -24.19 -1.44 27.51
C HIS A 145 -25.12 -2.55 28.04
N GLU A 146 -24.61 -3.76 28.30
CA GLU A 146 -25.42 -4.88 28.80
C GLU A 146 -26.02 -4.60 30.18
N ARG A 147 -25.28 -3.92 31.08
CA ARG A 147 -25.77 -3.50 32.39
C ARG A 147 -26.91 -2.50 32.29
N VAL A 148 -26.80 -1.53 31.37
CA VAL A 148 -27.77 -0.43 31.22
C VAL A 148 -28.95 -0.80 30.32
N ARG A 149 -28.80 -1.78 29.42
CA ARG A 149 -29.77 -2.13 28.38
C ARG A 149 -31.19 -2.31 28.91
N ARG A 150 -31.38 -3.07 30.00
CA ARG A 150 -32.72 -3.31 30.57
C ARG A 150 -33.41 -2.02 31.02
N ARG A 151 -32.66 -1.07 31.57
CA ARG A 151 -33.18 0.24 32.02
C ARG A 151 -33.39 1.19 30.84
N ALA A 152 -32.47 1.20 29.86
CA ALA A 152 -32.64 1.98 28.64
C ALA A 152 -33.89 1.55 27.85
N ASP A 153 -34.13 0.25 27.72
CA ASP A 153 -35.32 -0.31 27.06
C ASP A 153 -36.62 0.09 27.80
N GLN A 154 -36.61 0.12 29.14
CA GLN A 154 -37.75 0.59 29.94
C GLN A 154 -38.10 2.07 29.69
N PHE A 155 -37.08 2.90 29.47
CA PHE A 155 -37.24 4.33 29.21
C PHE A 155 -37.39 4.68 27.73
N GLY A 156 -37.28 3.71 26.82
CA GLY A 156 -37.33 3.95 25.36
C GLY A 156 -36.16 4.76 24.83
N LEU A 157 -34.98 4.67 25.46
CA LEU A 157 -33.77 5.40 25.09
C LEU A 157 -32.95 4.67 24.02
N ASN A 158 -32.55 5.39 22.98
CA ASN A 158 -31.51 4.95 22.06
C ASN A 158 -30.16 5.53 22.48
N LEU A 159 -29.28 4.69 23.02
CA LEU A 159 -27.94 5.12 23.45
C LEU A 159 -27.06 5.42 22.23
N ALA A 160 -26.62 6.66 22.06
CA ALA A 160 -25.74 7.08 20.97
C ALA A 160 -24.27 6.74 21.28
N LEU A 161 -23.91 5.45 21.27
CA LEU A 161 -22.54 4.99 21.55
C LEU A 161 -21.60 5.08 20.34
N ASN A 162 -22.13 5.34 19.13
CA ASN A 162 -21.37 5.31 17.87
C ASN A 162 -20.16 6.24 17.89
N GLU A 163 -20.30 7.47 18.38
CA GLU A 163 -19.19 8.44 18.45
C GLU A 163 -18.03 7.94 19.31
N ILE A 164 -18.34 7.17 20.36
CA ILE A 164 -17.35 6.64 21.29
C ILE A 164 -16.69 5.41 20.68
N VAL A 165 -17.45 4.55 20.00
CA VAL A 165 -16.89 3.47 19.19
C VAL A 165 -15.95 4.05 18.12
N SER A 166 -16.30 5.15 17.46
CA SER A 166 -15.42 5.86 16.51
C SER A 166 -14.10 6.30 17.14
N ARG A 167 -14.13 6.80 18.38
CA ARG A 167 -12.90 7.15 19.13
C ARG A 167 -12.08 5.91 19.47
N LEU A 168 -12.70 4.83 19.92
CA LEU A 168 -12.00 3.57 20.21
C LEU A 168 -11.30 3.01 18.97
N PHE A 169 -11.93 3.12 17.79
CA PHE A 169 -11.36 2.67 16.51
C PHE A 169 -10.11 3.45 16.07
N SER A 170 -9.82 4.59 16.72
CA SER A 170 -8.56 5.32 16.52
C SER A 170 -7.39 4.77 17.35
N LEU A 171 -7.66 3.91 18.34
CA LEU A 171 -6.63 3.31 19.19
C LEU A 171 -5.78 2.29 18.44
N GLU A 172 -4.60 2.03 18.99
CA GLU A 172 -3.71 0.98 18.47
C GLU A 172 -4.38 -0.40 18.61
N CYS A 173 -4.24 -1.20 17.57
CA CYS A 173 -4.78 -2.55 17.52
C CYS A 173 -3.83 -3.47 16.75
N PRO A 174 -3.82 -4.78 17.02
CA PRO A 174 -3.03 -5.71 16.24
C PRO A 174 -3.55 -5.78 14.80
N LEU A 175 -2.71 -6.29 13.89
CA LEU A 175 -3.10 -6.51 12.50
C LEU A 175 -4.26 -7.52 12.44
N LEU A 176 -5.39 -7.10 11.85
CA LEU A 176 -6.61 -7.89 11.67
C LEU A 176 -7.03 -8.66 12.94
N PRO A 177 -7.46 -7.95 14.00
CA PRO A 177 -7.75 -8.56 15.30
C PRO A 177 -8.87 -9.60 15.18
N MET A 178 -8.73 -10.75 15.84
CA MET A 178 -9.84 -11.70 15.97
C MET A 178 -10.92 -11.09 16.88
N LEU A 179 -12.12 -10.86 16.34
CA LEU A 179 -13.28 -10.42 17.12
C LEU A 179 -14.13 -11.61 17.59
N GLU A 180 -14.49 -11.60 18.86
CA GLU A 180 -15.47 -12.52 19.44
C GLU A 180 -16.85 -12.28 18.82
N SER A 181 -17.68 -13.34 18.71
CA SER A 181 -19.04 -13.26 18.15
C SER A 181 -19.87 -12.15 18.79
N ASP A 182 -19.76 -12.02 20.10
CA ASP A 182 -20.59 -11.08 20.85
C ASP A 182 -20.17 -9.63 20.62
N LEU A 183 -18.91 -9.38 20.29
CA LEU A 183 -18.41 -8.06 19.91
C LEU A 183 -18.84 -7.70 18.50
N VAL A 184 -18.89 -8.67 17.58
CA VAL A 184 -19.44 -8.49 16.24
C VAL A 184 -20.91 -8.08 16.31
N ASP A 185 -21.71 -8.75 17.15
CA ASP A 185 -23.11 -8.41 17.38
C ASP A 185 -23.26 -7.01 17.99
N PHE A 186 -22.39 -6.63 18.93
CA PHE A 186 -22.37 -5.29 19.51
C PHE A 186 -22.07 -4.21 18.46
N LEU A 187 -21.01 -4.39 17.67
CA LEU A 187 -20.63 -3.45 16.61
C LEU A 187 -21.66 -3.37 15.48
N SER A 188 -22.44 -4.43 15.24
CA SER A 188 -23.55 -4.38 14.29
C SER A 188 -24.69 -3.45 14.72
N LYS A 189 -24.87 -3.27 16.03
CA LYS A 189 -25.87 -2.35 16.61
C LYS A 189 -25.34 -0.93 16.71
N PHE A 190 -24.05 -0.78 17.00
CA PHE A 190 -23.37 0.50 17.17
C PHE A 190 -22.14 0.58 16.25
N PRO A 191 -22.34 0.73 14.92
CA PRO A 191 -21.22 0.88 14.01
C PRO A 191 -20.54 2.24 14.24
N PRO A 192 -19.21 2.32 14.10
CA PRO A 192 -18.50 3.60 14.08
C PRO A 192 -18.89 4.43 12.87
N ASP A 193 -18.67 5.73 12.99
CA ASP A 193 -18.83 6.70 11.91
C ASP A 193 -17.72 6.53 10.86
N GLU A 194 -17.91 7.15 9.69
CA GLU A 194 -16.96 7.08 8.56
C GLU A 194 -15.53 7.52 8.97
N GLU A 195 -15.41 8.52 9.86
CA GLU A 195 -14.12 8.98 10.36
C GLU A 195 -13.42 7.91 11.21
N GLY A 196 -14.15 7.23 12.11
CA GLY A 196 -13.62 6.15 12.92
C GLY A 196 -13.20 4.94 12.07
N ALA A 197 -14.04 4.57 11.11
CA ALA A 197 -13.74 3.51 10.15
C ALA A 197 -12.50 3.82 9.31
N SER A 198 -12.36 5.05 8.81
CA SER A 198 -11.19 5.45 8.02
C SER A 198 -9.89 5.45 8.83
N LYS A 199 -9.93 5.88 10.11
CA LYS A 199 -8.78 5.81 11.01
C LYS A 199 -8.35 4.37 11.29
N PHE A 200 -9.31 3.48 11.51
CA PHE A 200 -9.00 2.05 11.66
C PHE A 200 -8.32 1.48 10.40
N LEU A 201 -8.82 1.80 9.21
CA LEU A 201 -8.20 1.38 7.95
C LEU A 201 -6.77 1.93 7.80
N ASP A 202 -6.56 3.22 8.07
CA ASP A 202 -5.24 3.85 8.03
C ASP A 202 -4.26 3.19 9.01
N ASN A 203 -4.71 2.86 10.24
CA ASN A 203 -3.91 2.15 11.23
C ASN A 203 -3.52 0.74 10.75
N GLN A 204 -4.47 -0.02 10.19
CA GLN A 204 -4.21 -1.37 9.66
C GLN A 204 -3.24 -1.34 8.47
N ILE A 205 -3.37 -0.37 7.57
CA ILE A 205 -2.42 -0.18 6.47
C ILE A 205 -1.04 0.17 7.00
N GLY A 206 -0.95 1.10 7.96
CA GLY A 206 0.32 1.50 8.58
C GLY A 206 1.05 0.33 9.25
N LEU A 207 0.31 -0.56 9.92
CA LEU A 207 0.87 -1.77 10.53
C LEU A 207 1.34 -2.78 9.49
N ALA A 208 0.55 -3.02 8.44
CA ALA A 208 0.82 -4.05 7.44
C ALA A 208 1.92 -3.67 6.44
N VAL A 209 1.89 -2.41 5.99
CA VAL A 209 2.80 -1.89 4.96
C VAL A 209 4.09 -1.37 5.60
N GLY A 210 4.00 -0.75 6.77
CA GLY A 210 5.09 -0.04 7.44
C GLY A 210 5.09 1.45 7.14
N GLU A 211 6.03 2.18 7.76
CA GLU A 211 6.24 3.58 7.42
C GLU A 211 6.90 3.69 6.04
N TYR A 212 6.64 4.81 5.36
CA TYR A 212 7.13 5.03 4.00
C TYR A 212 8.66 5.04 3.87
N ASP A 213 9.40 5.32 4.96
CA ASP A 213 10.87 5.26 5.04
C ASP A 213 11.42 3.84 5.23
N GLU A 214 10.62 2.92 5.75
CA GLU A 214 11.10 1.62 6.22
C GLU A 214 11.33 0.61 5.08
N SER A 215 10.78 0.86 3.89
CA SER A 215 10.82 -0.08 2.77
C SER A 215 10.76 0.64 1.43
N SER A 216 11.21 -0.04 0.38
CA SER A 216 11.12 0.47 -0.99
C SER A 216 9.67 0.48 -1.49
N VAL A 217 9.40 1.33 -2.49
CA VAL A 217 8.05 1.59 -3.00
C VAL A 217 7.39 0.32 -3.53
N GLU A 218 8.16 -0.54 -4.20
CA GLU A 218 7.68 -1.79 -4.79
C GLU A 218 7.14 -2.78 -3.74
N VAL A 219 7.86 -2.91 -2.62
CA VAL A 219 7.45 -3.74 -1.48
C VAL A 219 6.20 -3.16 -0.82
N GLN A 220 6.14 -1.83 -0.67
CA GLN A 220 4.98 -1.15 -0.07
C GLN A 220 3.71 -1.36 -0.89
N LEU A 221 3.78 -1.22 -2.22
CA LEU A 221 2.64 -1.41 -3.10
C LEU A 221 2.12 -2.84 -3.10
N SER A 222 3.03 -3.82 -3.06
CA SER A 222 2.65 -5.22 -2.97
C SER A 222 1.99 -5.56 -1.63
N ARG A 223 2.54 -5.08 -0.51
CA ARG A 223 1.93 -5.22 0.82
C ARG A 223 0.56 -4.55 0.88
N LEU A 224 0.43 -3.36 0.30
CA LEU A 224 -0.81 -2.59 0.27
C LEU A 224 -1.92 -3.36 -0.45
N GLU A 225 -1.64 -3.96 -1.62
CA GLU A 225 -2.63 -4.80 -2.30
C GLU A 225 -3.07 -5.98 -1.43
N THR A 226 -2.11 -6.68 -0.80
CA THR A 226 -2.39 -7.82 0.05
C THR A 226 -3.28 -7.43 1.22
N ILE A 227 -2.95 -6.37 1.95
CA ILE A 227 -3.76 -5.93 3.10
C ILE A 227 -5.15 -5.44 2.68
N ILE A 228 -5.30 -4.76 1.53
CA ILE A 228 -6.63 -4.36 1.03
C ILE A 228 -7.51 -5.60 0.79
N LYS A 229 -6.95 -6.65 0.19
CA LYS A 229 -7.68 -7.92 -0.03
C LYS A 229 -8.05 -8.59 1.28
N GLU A 230 -7.14 -8.60 2.24
CA GLU A 230 -7.39 -9.20 3.56
C GLU A 230 -8.41 -8.41 4.37
N ILE A 231 -8.36 -7.07 4.37
CA ILE A 231 -9.39 -6.22 5.01
C ILE A 231 -10.76 -6.43 4.34
N LYS A 232 -10.82 -6.53 3.01
CA LYS A 232 -12.08 -6.85 2.30
C LYS A 232 -12.61 -8.23 2.72
N ARG A 233 -11.76 -9.23 2.93
CA ARG A 233 -12.17 -10.54 3.44
C ARG A 233 -12.60 -10.47 4.92
N TYR A 234 -11.86 -9.72 5.73
CA TYR A 234 -12.11 -9.55 7.16
C TYR A 234 -13.44 -8.83 7.42
N SER A 235 -13.74 -7.76 6.68
CA SER A 235 -15.02 -7.03 6.75
C SER A 235 -16.21 -7.94 6.42
N LEU A 236 -16.11 -8.79 5.39
CA LEU A 236 -17.17 -9.75 5.07
C LEU A 236 -17.48 -10.74 6.20
N THR A 237 -16.47 -11.10 6.99
CA THR A 237 -16.58 -12.07 8.09
C THR A 237 -17.02 -11.42 9.40
N PHE A 238 -16.34 -10.35 9.84
CA PHE A 238 -16.49 -9.78 11.18
C PHE A 238 -17.16 -8.41 11.22
N MET A 239 -17.17 -7.64 10.12
CA MET A 239 -17.66 -6.25 10.10
C MET A 239 -18.40 -5.94 8.79
N LYS A 240 -19.57 -6.55 8.58
CA LYS A 240 -20.34 -6.40 7.32
C LYS A 240 -20.74 -4.96 7.01
N TRP A 241 -20.81 -4.10 8.03
CA TRP A 241 -21.09 -2.68 7.91
C TRP A 241 -19.87 -1.87 7.46
N LEU A 242 -18.64 -2.40 7.55
CA LEU A 242 -17.42 -1.71 7.16
C LEU A 242 -17.24 -1.77 5.64
N THR A 243 -17.50 -0.65 4.97
CA THR A 243 -17.24 -0.50 3.54
C THR A 243 -15.79 -0.09 3.29
N VAL A 244 -15.00 -0.94 2.65
CA VAL A 244 -13.63 -0.61 2.24
C VAL A 244 -13.66 0.27 0.98
N PRO A 245 -13.16 1.52 1.03
CA PRO A 245 -13.17 2.40 -0.14
C PRO A 245 -12.30 1.86 -1.28
N ASP A 246 -12.80 1.92 -2.52
CA ASP A 246 -12.03 1.45 -3.69
C ASP A 246 -10.87 2.38 -4.07
N ASN A 247 -10.88 3.63 -3.60
CA ASN A 247 -9.82 4.62 -3.82
C ASN A 247 -8.70 4.57 -2.78
N LEU A 248 -8.75 3.62 -1.83
CA LEU A 248 -7.80 3.54 -0.72
C LEU A 248 -6.36 3.31 -1.20
N PHE A 249 -6.18 2.54 -2.28
CA PHE A 249 -4.89 2.36 -2.94
C PHE A 249 -4.32 3.68 -3.50
N VAL A 250 -5.16 4.47 -4.19
CA VAL A 250 -4.77 5.78 -4.74
C VAL A 250 -4.50 6.79 -3.63
N SER A 251 -5.30 6.79 -2.56
CA SER A 251 -5.09 7.65 -1.39
C SER A 251 -3.72 7.41 -0.74
N TYR A 252 -3.30 6.14 -0.64
CA TYR A 252 -1.97 5.80 -0.15
C TYR A 252 -0.87 6.35 -1.06
N LEU A 253 -0.98 6.20 -2.39
CA LEU A 253 -0.04 6.78 -3.35
C LEU A 253 0.08 8.31 -3.19
N GLU A 254 -1.04 9.01 -2.98
CA GLU A 254 -1.03 10.46 -2.77
C GLU A 254 -0.37 10.87 -1.45
N LYS A 255 -0.64 10.15 -0.36
CA LYS A 255 0.00 10.36 0.94
C LYS A 255 1.51 10.11 0.84
N GLY A 256 1.91 9.05 0.14
CA GLY A 256 3.30 8.68 -0.11
C GLY A 256 4.05 9.73 -0.93
N PHE A 257 3.48 10.19 -2.04
CA PHE A 257 4.13 11.19 -2.91
C PHE A 257 4.35 12.55 -2.22
N ARG A 258 3.51 12.93 -1.24
CA ARG A 258 3.72 14.14 -0.44
C ARG A 258 4.92 14.03 0.50
N ARG A 259 5.27 12.81 0.94
CA ARG A 259 6.33 12.55 1.91
C ARG A 259 7.64 12.12 1.25
N TYR A 260 7.57 11.36 0.16
CA TYR A 260 8.75 10.78 -0.50
C TYR A 260 8.73 10.93 -2.01
N GLY A 261 9.95 11.14 -2.52
CA GLY A 261 10.36 10.67 -3.83
C GLY A 261 10.27 11.69 -4.95
N THR A 262 11.01 11.38 -6.01
CA THR A 262 10.85 12.02 -7.31
C THR A 262 9.89 11.17 -8.14
N ILE A 263 9.34 11.73 -9.22
CA ILE A 263 8.49 10.96 -10.15
C ILE A 263 9.24 9.75 -10.74
N ALA A 264 10.57 9.76 -10.77
CA ALA A 264 11.37 8.63 -11.23
C ALA A 264 11.37 7.46 -10.25
N THR A 265 11.46 7.71 -8.94
CA THR A 265 11.46 6.62 -7.94
C THR A 265 10.11 5.90 -7.91
N TRP A 266 9.01 6.64 -8.06
CA TRP A 266 7.68 6.06 -8.17
C TRP A 266 7.48 5.27 -9.47
N LEU A 267 8.13 5.66 -10.57
CA LEU A 267 8.10 4.92 -11.82
C LEU A 267 8.75 3.55 -11.69
N GLU A 268 9.95 3.50 -11.13
CA GLU A 268 10.72 2.27 -10.94
C GLU A 268 10.02 1.36 -9.93
N GLY A 269 9.63 1.89 -8.77
CA GLY A 269 8.92 1.12 -7.76
C GLY A 269 7.56 0.56 -8.22
N ILE A 270 6.80 1.29 -9.03
CA ILE A 270 5.57 0.74 -9.62
C ILE A 270 5.93 -0.44 -10.54
N LYS A 271 6.88 -0.26 -11.46
CA LYS A 271 7.31 -1.32 -12.41
C LYS A 271 7.79 -2.58 -11.69
N GLU A 272 8.66 -2.42 -10.71
CA GLU A 272 9.20 -3.51 -9.91
C GLU A 272 8.10 -4.19 -9.08
N ALA A 273 7.12 -3.46 -8.55
CA ALA A 273 5.97 -4.05 -7.88
C ALA A 273 5.22 -5.05 -8.77
N ARG A 274 5.09 -4.75 -10.07
CA ARG A 274 4.42 -5.62 -11.04
C ARG A 274 5.28 -6.80 -11.47
N THR A 275 6.56 -6.56 -11.76
CA THR A 275 7.46 -7.61 -12.26
C THR A 275 7.95 -8.55 -11.17
N GLU A 276 8.37 -8.02 -10.04
CA GLU A 276 9.07 -8.75 -8.97
C GLU A 276 8.16 -9.16 -7.81
N TYR A 277 7.09 -8.38 -7.57
CA TYR A 277 6.17 -8.62 -6.45
C TYR A 277 4.73 -8.94 -6.89
N GLY A 278 4.52 -9.14 -8.19
CA GLY A 278 3.27 -9.67 -8.72
C GLY A 278 2.03 -8.80 -8.48
N LEU A 279 2.17 -7.46 -8.47
CA LEU A 279 1.05 -6.53 -8.31
C LEU A 279 -0.08 -6.87 -9.30
N GLY A 280 -1.31 -6.99 -8.82
CA GLY A 280 -2.49 -7.35 -9.60
C GLY A 280 -2.84 -6.31 -10.66
N GLN A 281 -3.50 -6.76 -11.73
CA GLN A 281 -3.79 -5.93 -12.92
C GLN A 281 -4.57 -4.66 -12.56
N SER A 282 -5.58 -4.76 -11.69
CA SER A 282 -6.41 -3.63 -11.29
C SER A 282 -5.62 -2.54 -10.55
N HIS A 283 -4.79 -2.93 -9.58
CA HIS A 283 -3.99 -2.00 -8.79
C HIS A 283 -2.83 -1.41 -9.60
N TRP A 284 -2.26 -2.20 -10.51
CA TRP A 284 -1.31 -1.73 -11.51
C TRP A 284 -1.90 -0.63 -12.41
N GLU A 285 -3.11 -0.85 -12.94
CA GLU A 285 -3.80 0.15 -13.77
C GLU A 285 -4.14 1.42 -12.99
N GLN A 286 -4.55 1.29 -11.72
CA GLN A 286 -4.78 2.42 -10.83
C GLN A 286 -3.48 3.22 -10.57
N ALA A 287 -2.37 2.54 -10.27
CA ALA A 287 -1.06 3.17 -10.09
C ALA A 287 -0.60 3.89 -11.36
N ARG A 288 -0.79 3.25 -12.52
CA ARG A 288 -0.46 3.79 -13.84
C ARG A 288 -1.27 5.05 -14.16
N ARG A 289 -2.59 5.02 -13.96
CA ARG A 289 -3.46 6.20 -14.17
C ARG A 289 -3.05 7.35 -13.25
N TRP A 290 -2.89 7.07 -11.96
CA TRP A 290 -2.43 8.06 -10.98
C TRP A 290 -1.08 8.69 -11.40
N TYR A 291 -0.12 7.88 -11.83
CA TYR A 291 1.18 8.35 -12.29
C TYR A 291 1.08 9.32 -13.47
N PHE A 292 0.26 8.99 -14.47
CA PHE A 292 0.03 9.86 -15.62
C PHE A 292 -0.69 11.16 -15.26
N GLU A 293 -1.63 11.14 -14.32
CA GLU A 293 -2.25 12.35 -13.79
C GLU A 293 -1.22 13.27 -13.11
N LYS A 294 -0.28 12.71 -12.34
CA LYS A 294 0.77 13.51 -11.69
C LYS A 294 1.78 14.07 -12.69
N ILE A 295 2.20 13.28 -13.70
CA ILE A 295 3.05 13.77 -14.78
C ILE A 295 2.36 14.88 -15.58
N SER A 296 1.13 14.63 -16.03
CA SER A 296 0.39 15.57 -16.85
C SER A 296 0.10 16.88 -16.11
N SER A 297 -0.18 16.84 -14.81
CA SER A 297 -0.36 18.04 -13.99
C SER A 297 0.91 18.85 -13.75
N ARG A 298 2.11 18.23 -13.78
CA ARG A 298 3.39 18.94 -13.62
C ARG A 298 3.97 19.45 -14.94
N ILE A 299 3.98 18.61 -15.97
CA ILE A 299 4.66 18.88 -17.25
C ILE A 299 3.81 19.78 -18.13
N LEU A 300 2.50 19.51 -18.28
CA LEU A 300 1.66 20.25 -19.23
C LEU A 300 1.54 21.74 -18.87
N PRO A 301 1.31 22.15 -17.61
CA PRO A 301 1.26 23.59 -17.29
C PRO A 301 2.62 24.28 -17.44
N SER A 302 3.72 23.59 -17.15
CA SER A 302 5.08 24.12 -17.32
C SER A 302 5.41 24.33 -18.80
N PHE A 303 5.11 23.33 -19.62
CA PHE A 303 5.21 23.40 -21.08
C PHE A 303 4.30 24.50 -21.65
N GLN A 304 3.05 24.60 -21.20
CA GLN A 304 2.12 25.63 -21.65
C GLN A 304 2.65 27.03 -21.34
N LYS A 305 3.14 27.26 -20.12
CA LYS A 305 3.71 28.56 -19.73
C LYS A 305 4.94 28.90 -20.55
N ALA A 306 5.81 27.93 -20.81
CA ALA A 306 6.99 28.14 -21.65
C ALA A 306 6.59 28.49 -23.09
N MET A 307 5.62 27.78 -23.66
CA MET A 307 5.22 27.93 -25.06
C MET A 307 4.25 29.10 -25.32
N ALA A 308 3.49 29.55 -24.32
CA ALA A 308 2.44 30.58 -24.47
C ALA A 308 2.96 31.98 -24.88
N GLY A 309 4.28 32.19 -24.93
CA GLY A 309 4.89 33.44 -25.41
C GLY A 309 5.83 33.26 -26.60
N TRP A 310 5.98 32.06 -27.15
CA TRP A 310 6.99 31.76 -28.16
C TRP A 310 6.40 31.64 -29.55
N ALA A 311 7.08 32.23 -30.53
CA ALA A 311 6.69 32.15 -31.92
C ALA A 311 7.17 30.82 -32.53
N CYS A 312 6.22 29.99 -32.92
CA CYS A 312 6.42 28.68 -33.54
C CYS A 312 5.59 28.60 -34.83
N TRP A 313 6.15 28.00 -35.87
CA TRP A 313 5.48 27.82 -37.16
C TRP A 313 5.62 26.39 -37.68
N THR A 314 4.51 25.83 -38.16
CA THR A 314 4.46 24.53 -38.81
C THR A 314 4.67 24.71 -40.30
N ILE A 315 5.69 24.04 -40.85
CA ILE A 315 6.01 24.09 -42.28
C ILE A 315 4.94 23.29 -43.05
N ILE A 316 4.27 23.95 -44.00
CA ILE A 316 3.23 23.38 -44.84
C ILE A 316 3.82 22.92 -46.18
N GLU A 317 4.67 23.74 -46.81
CA GLU A 317 5.31 23.41 -48.08
C GLU A 317 6.77 23.86 -48.12
N GLU A 318 7.59 23.07 -48.81
CA GLU A 318 8.98 23.36 -49.15
C GLU A 318 9.09 23.39 -50.68
N ARG A 319 9.37 24.57 -51.24
CA ARG A 319 9.49 24.77 -52.70
C ARG A 319 10.95 24.97 -53.07
N GLN A 320 11.47 24.11 -53.94
CA GLN A 320 12.83 24.27 -54.46
C GLN A 320 12.93 25.51 -55.33
N ILE A 321 13.95 26.32 -55.09
CA ILE A 321 14.23 27.53 -55.85
C ILE A 321 15.08 27.13 -57.07
N LYS A 322 14.63 27.53 -58.26
CA LYS A 322 15.32 27.21 -59.53
C LYS A 322 16.65 27.95 -59.69
N ASP A 323 16.72 29.20 -59.25
CA ASP A 323 17.90 30.07 -59.36
C ASP A 323 18.32 30.62 -57.98
N PRO A 324 19.15 29.89 -57.20
CA PRO A 324 19.55 30.29 -55.85
C PRO A 324 20.22 31.66 -55.78
N LEU A 325 21.05 32.02 -56.77
CA LEU A 325 21.76 33.31 -56.80
C LEU A 325 20.81 34.52 -56.91
N ALA A 326 19.66 34.32 -57.56
CA ALA A 326 18.60 35.33 -57.67
C ALA A 326 17.75 35.43 -56.40
N HIS A 327 17.99 34.56 -55.41
CA HIS A 327 17.26 34.46 -54.15
C HIS A 327 18.23 34.35 -52.96
N ALA A 328 19.23 35.24 -52.91
CA ALA A 328 20.19 35.33 -51.81
C ALA A 328 20.98 34.03 -51.49
N GLY A 329 21.14 33.14 -52.48
CA GLY A 329 21.83 31.86 -52.33
C GLY A 329 20.95 30.72 -51.78
N GLU A 330 19.65 30.96 -51.61
CA GLU A 330 18.72 30.01 -51.01
C GLU A 330 18.31 28.91 -51.99
N THR A 331 18.29 27.69 -51.51
CA THR A 331 17.90 26.51 -52.29
C THR A 331 16.42 26.16 -52.14
N MET A 332 15.80 26.60 -51.05
CA MET A 332 14.45 26.25 -50.65
C MET A 332 13.68 27.48 -50.15
N ARG A 333 12.40 27.55 -50.48
CA ARG A 333 11.45 28.53 -49.95
C ARG A 333 10.40 27.82 -49.10
N TYR A 334 10.18 28.33 -47.90
CA TYR A 334 9.29 27.72 -46.91
C TYR A 334 7.99 28.51 -46.80
N SER A 335 6.85 27.80 -46.85
CA SER A 335 5.58 28.35 -46.40
C SER A 335 5.17 27.68 -45.10
N ALA A 336 4.95 28.47 -44.05
CA ALA A 336 4.56 27.96 -42.74
C ALA A 336 3.34 28.69 -42.19
N ARG A 337 2.61 28.03 -41.30
CA ARG A 337 1.51 28.60 -40.52
C ARG A 337 1.94 28.70 -39.07
N ARG A 338 1.54 29.77 -38.37
CA ARG A 338 1.77 29.90 -36.93
C ARG A 338 1.06 28.77 -36.19
N SER A 339 1.82 27.98 -35.44
CA SER A 339 1.33 26.79 -34.74
C SER A 339 0.62 27.19 -33.45
N GLU A 340 -0.51 26.56 -33.15
CA GLU A 340 -1.15 26.67 -31.84
C GLU A 340 -0.98 25.37 -31.06
N PHE A 341 -0.34 25.45 -29.90
CA PHE A 341 -0.28 24.34 -28.95
C PHE A 341 -1.54 24.36 -28.09
N ARG A 342 -2.39 23.34 -28.24
CA ARG A 342 -3.58 23.17 -27.37
C ARG A 342 -3.37 21.97 -26.47
N ILE A 343 -3.65 22.14 -25.18
CA ILE A 343 -3.62 21.02 -24.23
C ILE A 343 -5.02 20.42 -24.21
N ILE A 344 -5.09 19.13 -24.49
CA ILE A 344 -6.30 18.34 -24.46
C ILE A 344 -6.07 17.35 -23.33
N LYS A 345 -6.80 17.46 -22.21
CA LYS A 345 -6.74 16.50 -21.11
C LYS A 345 -7.95 15.59 -21.20
N CYS A 346 -7.90 14.65 -22.14
CA CYS A 346 -8.97 13.67 -22.33
C CYS A 346 -8.38 12.26 -22.32
N GLU A 347 -8.98 11.39 -21.50
CA GLU A 347 -8.76 9.95 -21.56
C GLU A 347 -9.68 9.39 -22.65
N GLU A 348 -9.12 8.80 -23.69
CA GLU A 348 -9.92 7.98 -24.62
C GLU A 348 -10.38 6.70 -23.90
N SER A 349 -11.48 6.10 -24.37
CA SER A 349 -12.06 4.87 -23.83
C SER A 349 -11.11 3.66 -23.78
N SER A 350 -9.95 3.75 -24.44
CA SER A 350 -8.87 2.75 -24.44
C SER A 350 -7.74 3.01 -23.42
N GLY A 351 -7.87 3.99 -22.54
CA GLY A 351 -6.83 4.34 -21.54
C GLY A 351 -5.60 5.04 -22.16
N VAL A 352 -5.76 5.61 -23.36
CA VAL A 352 -4.77 6.49 -23.99
C VAL A 352 -5.11 7.92 -23.61
N PHE A 353 -4.14 8.62 -23.03
CA PHE A 353 -4.30 10.01 -22.62
C PHE A 353 -3.79 10.90 -23.74
N ASP A 354 -4.66 11.74 -24.27
CA ASP A 354 -4.22 12.85 -25.10
C ASP A 354 -3.55 13.89 -24.19
N LEU A 355 -2.44 14.46 -24.65
CA LEU A 355 -1.61 15.36 -23.86
C LEU A 355 -1.60 16.76 -24.46
N CYS A 356 -1.32 16.84 -25.77
CA CYS A 356 -1.24 18.10 -26.49
C CYS A 356 -1.50 17.88 -27.98
N SER A 357 -2.16 18.84 -28.63
CA SER A 357 -2.27 18.93 -30.09
C SER A 357 -1.41 20.06 -30.62
N VAL A 358 -0.67 19.78 -31.69
CA VAL A 358 0.07 20.75 -32.50
C VAL A 358 -0.47 20.65 -33.93
N ASP A 359 -1.36 21.57 -34.29
CA ASP A 359 -2.10 21.54 -35.56
C ASP A 359 -2.73 20.17 -35.86
N GLU A 360 -2.22 19.43 -36.84
CA GLU A 360 -2.72 18.10 -37.25
C GLU A 360 -2.12 16.93 -36.45
N LEU A 361 -1.12 17.21 -35.60
CA LEU A 361 -0.41 16.20 -34.83
C LEU A 361 -0.92 16.18 -33.38
N MET A 362 -1.45 15.04 -32.96
CA MET A 362 -1.85 14.78 -31.59
C MET A 362 -0.76 14.00 -30.86
N ILE A 363 -0.31 14.53 -29.73
CA ILE A 363 0.65 13.90 -28.83
C ILE A 363 -0.15 13.17 -27.75
N THR A 364 0.01 11.86 -27.70
CA THR A 364 -0.69 10.96 -26.77
C THR A 364 0.31 10.25 -25.87
N SER A 365 -0.17 9.62 -24.79
CA SER A 365 0.66 8.81 -23.89
C SER A 365 1.27 7.58 -24.58
N SER A 366 0.69 7.12 -25.69
CA SER A 366 1.14 5.93 -26.44
C SER A 366 2.05 6.24 -27.63
N GLY A 367 2.00 7.47 -28.14
CA GLY A 367 2.65 7.85 -29.39
C GLY A 367 2.12 9.15 -29.97
N LEU A 368 2.47 9.42 -31.22
CA LEU A 368 1.93 10.53 -31.99
C LEU A 368 0.82 10.03 -32.92
N LYS A 369 -0.31 10.72 -32.98
CA LYS A 369 -1.36 10.47 -33.97
C LYS A 369 -1.40 11.61 -34.99
N LYS A 370 -1.49 11.28 -36.27
CA LYS A 370 -1.71 12.24 -37.37
C LYS A 370 -2.84 11.73 -38.23
N GLY A 371 -4.00 12.39 -38.16
CA GLY A 371 -5.26 11.85 -38.70
C GLY A 371 -5.59 10.50 -38.06
N GLU A 372 -5.89 9.49 -38.88
CA GLU A 372 -6.23 8.13 -38.40
C GLU A 372 -5.01 7.26 -38.03
N ARG A 373 -3.78 7.71 -38.33
CA ARG A 373 -2.58 6.90 -38.13
C ARG A 373 -1.93 7.20 -36.77
N SER A 374 -1.57 6.13 -36.05
CA SER A 374 -0.81 6.21 -34.80
C SER A 374 0.63 5.73 -35.00
N PHE A 375 1.58 6.46 -34.42
CA PHE A 375 3.01 6.21 -34.51
C PHE A 375 3.58 6.05 -33.09
N PRO A 376 4.06 4.86 -32.69
CA PRO A 376 4.61 4.66 -31.34
C PRO A 376 5.93 5.41 -31.18
N PHE A 377 6.24 5.90 -29.97
CA PHE A 377 7.47 6.68 -29.71
C PHE A 377 8.78 5.94 -30.06
N ASN A 378 8.79 4.60 -30.03
CA ASN A 378 9.96 3.83 -30.46
C ASN A 378 10.29 4.00 -31.95
N SER A 379 9.29 4.36 -32.76
CA SER A 379 9.45 4.67 -34.18
C SER A 379 9.82 6.13 -34.43
N ILE A 380 9.72 7.01 -33.43
CA ILE A 380 9.83 8.46 -33.63
C ILE A 380 11.27 8.93 -33.46
N ARG A 381 11.74 9.74 -34.40
CA ARG A 381 13.05 10.41 -34.37
C ARG A 381 12.87 11.92 -34.48
N THR A 382 13.55 12.65 -33.62
CA THR A 382 13.58 14.13 -33.60
C THR A 382 14.96 14.61 -34.02
N GLN A 383 15.02 15.51 -35.00
CA GLN A 383 16.24 16.19 -35.44
C GLN A 383 16.09 17.69 -35.22
N LEU A 384 17.15 18.33 -34.71
CA LEU A 384 17.24 19.78 -34.51
C LEU A 384 18.31 20.33 -35.45
N GLU A 385 17.94 21.29 -36.29
CA GLU A 385 18.85 21.96 -37.23
C GLU A 385 18.75 23.48 -37.04
N GLU A 386 19.90 24.15 -36.97
CA GLU A 386 19.96 25.62 -37.05
C GLU A 386 20.00 26.03 -38.52
N LEU A 387 19.01 26.81 -38.96
CA LEU A 387 18.91 27.31 -40.32
C LEU A 387 19.02 28.84 -40.34
N ARG A 388 19.93 29.32 -41.19
CA ARG A 388 20.05 30.74 -41.53
C ARG A 388 19.18 31.00 -42.73
N LEU A 389 18.05 31.65 -42.52
CA LEU A 389 17.09 31.93 -43.58
C LEU A 389 17.04 33.43 -43.85
N SER A 390 17.15 33.79 -45.11
CA SER A 390 16.86 35.13 -45.60
C SER A 390 15.37 35.43 -45.53
N ARG A 391 15.04 36.72 -45.49
CA ARG A 391 13.65 37.22 -45.56
C ARG A 391 12.87 36.71 -46.79
N GLU A 392 13.55 36.30 -47.87
CA GLU A 392 12.90 35.70 -49.05
C GLU A 392 12.59 34.22 -48.89
N ALA A 393 13.45 33.47 -48.19
CA ALA A 393 13.24 32.05 -47.93
C ALA A 393 12.13 31.81 -46.92
N PHE A 394 12.03 32.66 -45.89
CA PHE A 394 10.98 32.59 -44.88
C PHE A 394 10.68 33.99 -44.33
N LEU A 395 9.40 34.38 -44.38
CA LEU A 395 8.99 35.75 -44.10
C LEU A 395 8.03 35.79 -42.91
N ASP A 396 8.58 35.59 -41.71
CA ASP A 396 7.99 36.14 -40.48
C ASP A 396 8.97 36.04 -39.31
N SER A 397 9.29 37.17 -38.67
CA SER A 397 9.12 37.34 -37.22
C SER A 397 10.01 38.44 -36.64
N LYS A 398 9.40 39.26 -35.78
CA LYS A 398 10.08 40.24 -34.94
C LYS A 398 10.94 39.60 -33.83
N ASP A 399 10.80 38.29 -33.66
CA ASP A 399 11.34 37.53 -32.52
C ASP A 399 12.58 36.68 -32.88
N ALA A 400 12.86 36.47 -34.16
CA ALA A 400 14.04 35.74 -34.62
C ALA A 400 15.31 36.61 -34.51
N ILE A 401 16.43 35.97 -34.19
CA ILE A 401 17.71 36.65 -34.02
C ILE A 401 18.24 37.06 -35.40
N PHE A 402 18.49 38.36 -35.57
CA PHE A 402 19.14 38.89 -36.77
C PHE A 402 20.62 38.49 -36.79
N VAL A 403 21.06 37.87 -37.89
CA VAL A 403 22.40 37.29 -38.02
C VAL A 403 23.30 38.15 -38.93
N GLY A 404 22.70 38.86 -39.88
CA GLY A 404 23.43 39.69 -40.84
C GLY A 404 22.70 39.83 -42.17
N TYR A 405 23.44 40.23 -43.20
CA TYR A 405 22.92 40.43 -44.55
C TYR A 405 23.55 39.45 -45.54
N THR A 406 22.76 39.00 -46.51
CA THR A 406 23.22 38.21 -47.65
C THR A 406 22.87 38.94 -48.95
N TRP A 407 23.66 38.73 -49.99
CA TRP A 407 23.50 39.41 -51.28
C TRP A 407 22.62 38.61 -52.22
N LYS A 408 21.59 39.26 -52.75
CA LYS A 408 20.81 38.77 -53.88
C LYS A 408 21.32 39.39 -55.16
N TYR A 409 21.68 38.55 -56.12
CA TYR A 409 22.13 38.99 -57.44
C TYR A 409 20.92 39.13 -58.36
N LEU A 410 20.56 40.36 -58.70
CA LEU A 410 19.58 40.59 -59.76
C LEU A 410 20.23 40.22 -61.10
N LEU A 411 19.70 39.18 -61.75
CA LEU A 411 20.18 38.76 -63.07
C LEU A 411 20.17 39.96 -64.04
N PRO A 412 21.24 40.17 -64.83
CA PRO A 412 21.34 41.34 -65.70
C PRO A 412 20.25 41.29 -66.77
N GLY A 413 19.26 42.16 -66.62
CA GLY A 413 18.38 42.54 -67.72
C GLY A 413 19.21 43.30 -68.76
N GLY A 414 19.65 42.56 -69.78
CA GLY A 414 20.40 42.95 -70.97
C GLY A 414 20.81 44.42 -71.11
N GLY A 415 22.09 44.70 -70.88
CA GLY A 415 22.74 45.94 -71.29
C GLY A 415 24.15 46.10 -70.68
N PRO A 416 25.19 46.36 -71.50
CA PRO A 416 26.58 46.39 -71.06
C PRO A 416 26.94 47.52 -70.07
N ASP A 417 26.03 48.47 -69.81
CA ASP A 417 26.26 49.61 -68.91
C ASP A 417 25.55 49.49 -67.54
N LYS A 418 24.97 48.32 -67.19
CA LYS A 418 24.23 48.13 -65.92
C LYS A 418 24.75 47.00 -65.02
N GLU A 419 25.96 46.51 -65.26
CA GLU A 419 26.48 45.31 -64.57
C GLU A 419 27.01 45.57 -63.15
N ALA A 420 27.08 46.82 -62.67
CA ALA A 420 27.76 47.13 -61.40
C ALA A 420 26.88 47.57 -60.21
N LYS A 421 25.53 47.65 -60.32
CA LYS A 421 24.72 48.35 -59.30
C LYS A 421 23.42 47.71 -58.80
N ASN A 422 23.16 46.44 -59.07
CA ASN A 422 21.88 45.81 -58.65
C ASN A 422 22.06 44.68 -57.61
N ASN A 423 23.07 44.84 -56.74
CA ASN A 423 23.26 44.16 -55.45
C ASN A 423 22.15 44.47 -54.43
N GLU A 424 21.11 43.66 -54.24
CA GLU A 424 20.17 43.88 -53.13
C GLU A 424 20.68 43.16 -51.87
N ARG A 425 20.73 43.87 -50.73
CA ARG A 425 21.05 43.26 -49.43
C ARG A 425 19.77 42.76 -48.79
N ILE A 426 19.74 41.49 -48.44
CA ILE A 426 18.62 40.84 -47.78
C ILE A 426 19.01 40.48 -46.36
N GLU A 427 18.12 40.79 -45.42
CA GLU A 427 18.27 40.43 -44.01
C GLU A 427 18.14 38.91 -43.81
N CYS A 428 19.02 38.35 -42.98
CA CYS A 428 19.02 36.95 -42.59
C CYS A 428 18.80 36.78 -41.10
N PHE A 429 18.01 35.77 -40.76
CA PHE A 429 17.62 35.44 -39.40
C PHE A 429 17.92 33.98 -39.10
N ASN A 430 18.20 33.69 -37.83
CA ASN A 430 18.39 32.33 -37.34
C ASN A 430 17.05 31.73 -36.93
N TYR A 431 16.77 30.54 -37.44
CA TYR A 431 15.63 29.71 -37.04
C TYR A 431 16.12 28.32 -36.64
N TYR A 432 15.43 27.72 -35.67
CA TYR A 432 15.70 26.36 -35.22
C TYR A 432 14.59 25.45 -35.74
N CYS A 433 14.95 24.55 -36.65
CA CYS A 433 14.05 23.58 -37.24
C CYS A 433 14.03 22.29 -36.43
N VAL A 434 12.88 21.93 -35.90
CA VAL A 434 12.64 20.60 -35.31
C VAL A 434 11.88 19.76 -36.32
N THR A 435 12.55 18.73 -36.83
CA THR A 435 11.92 17.72 -37.70
C THR A 435 11.57 16.49 -36.89
N VAL A 436 10.29 16.14 -36.86
CA VAL A 436 9.79 14.90 -36.24
C VAL A 436 9.47 13.91 -37.36
N SER A 437 10.12 12.75 -37.34
CA SER A 437 9.97 11.69 -38.35
C SER A 437 9.64 10.35 -37.70
N ALA A 438 9.06 9.42 -38.46
CA ALA A 438 8.81 8.06 -38.01
C ALA A 438 9.59 7.05 -38.87
N THR A 439 10.20 6.04 -38.25
CA THR A 439 10.93 4.97 -38.94
C THR A 439 9.98 4.19 -39.84
N GLY A 440 10.33 4.05 -41.12
CA GLY A 440 9.48 3.43 -42.13
C GLY A 440 8.47 4.39 -42.79
N PHE A 441 8.38 5.63 -42.30
CA PHE A 441 7.60 6.70 -42.94
C PHE A 441 8.56 7.65 -43.66
N GLY A 442 8.57 7.62 -45.00
CA GLY A 442 9.52 8.37 -45.82
C GLY A 442 9.34 9.89 -45.83
N VAL A 443 8.34 10.41 -45.14
CA VAL A 443 8.01 11.84 -45.03
C VAL A 443 8.00 12.23 -43.54
N PRO A 444 8.52 13.39 -43.14
CA PRO A 444 8.40 13.85 -41.75
C PRO A 444 6.93 13.98 -41.32
N LEU A 445 6.66 13.63 -40.06
CA LEU A 445 5.33 13.78 -39.45
C LEU A 445 4.96 15.26 -39.31
N ILE A 446 5.89 16.05 -38.81
CA ILE A 446 5.78 17.50 -38.69
C ILE A 446 7.18 18.13 -38.73
N LYS A 447 7.27 19.34 -39.28
CA LYS A 447 8.45 20.20 -39.21
C LYS A 447 8.02 21.53 -38.58
N LEU A 448 8.72 21.93 -37.52
CA LEU A 448 8.42 23.15 -36.76
C LEU A 448 9.62 24.09 -36.79
N PHE A 449 9.40 25.36 -37.10
CA PHE A 449 10.38 26.43 -36.91
C PHE A 449 10.14 27.13 -35.57
N PHE A 450 11.23 27.33 -34.84
CA PHE A 450 11.29 28.11 -33.61
C PHE A 450 12.23 29.30 -33.79
N ALA A 451 11.83 30.47 -33.27
CA ALA A 451 12.66 31.67 -33.28
C ALA A 451 13.83 31.60 -32.27
N ARG A 452 13.72 30.76 -31.23
CA ARG A 452 14.72 30.60 -30.17
C ARG A 452 15.10 29.13 -29.99
N GLU A 453 16.36 28.89 -29.66
CA GLU A 453 16.88 27.55 -29.43
C GLU A 453 16.25 26.90 -28.19
N GLU A 454 16.10 27.67 -27.12
CA GLU A 454 15.48 27.24 -25.86
C GLU A 454 14.10 26.62 -26.12
N SER A 455 13.31 27.24 -27.01
CA SER A 455 11.98 26.76 -27.38
C SER A 455 12.00 25.43 -28.10
N ALA A 456 12.91 25.26 -29.04
CA ALA A 456 13.10 24.01 -29.76
C ALA A 456 13.55 22.89 -28.80
N ARG A 457 14.46 23.20 -27.86
CA ARG A 457 14.92 22.26 -26.84
C ARG A 457 13.81 21.85 -25.88
N THR A 458 13.01 22.79 -25.36
CA THR A 458 11.87 22.50 -24.49
C THR A 458 10.85 21.60 -25.17
N PHE A 459 10.58 21.79 -26.47
CA PHE A 459 9.69 20.91 -27.22
C PHE A 459 10.26 19.49 -27.39
N ILE A 460 11.57 19.36 -27.64
CA ILE A 460 12.24 18.05 -27.72
C ILE A 460 12.24 17.35 -26.36
N GLU A 461 12.50 18.07 -25.28
CA GLU A 461 12.44 17.56 -23.91
C GLU A 461 11.03 17.07 -23.57
N PHE A 462 10.00 17.84 -23.93
CA PHE A 462 8.61 17.41 -23.79
C PHE A 462 8.32 16.10 -24.53
N LEU A 463 8.79 15.94 -25.77
CA LEU A 463 8.64 14.68 -26.51
C LEU A 463 9.42 13.51 -25.88
N LYS A 464 10.58 13.77 -25.27
CA LYS A 464 11.34 12.76 -24.53
C LYS A 464 10.61 12.33 -23.25
N GLU A 465 10.04 13.27 -22.51
CA GLU A 465 9.24 12.97 -21.32
C GLU A 465 7.95 12.24 -21.71
N ALA A 466 7.31 12.63 -22.82
CA ALA A 466 6.16 11.91 -23.35
C ALA A 466 6.49 10.48 -23.80
N ARG A 467 7.71 10.26 -24.32
CA ARG A 467 8.20 8.91 -24.62
C ARG A 467 8.33 8.05 -23.37
N ILE A 468 8.72 8.58 -22.22
CA ILE A 468 8.76 7.83 -20.95
C ILE A 468 7.35 7.32 -20.60
N MET A 469 6.31 8.11 -20.87
CA MET A 469 4.92 7.68 -20.65
C MET A 469 4.54 6.44 -21.49
N SER A 470 5.12 6.30 -22.69
CA SER A 470 4.89 5.14 -23.57
C SER A 470 5.72 3.90 -23.25
N SER A 471 6.70 4.00 -22.34
CA SER A 471 7.55 2.87 -21.94
C SER A 471 6.82 1.84 -21.07
N TRP A 472 5.63 2.18 -20.59
CA TRP A 472 4.78 1.30 -19.81
C TRP A 472 4.13 0.25 -20.73
N LYS A 473 4.87 -0.84 -20.98
CA LYS A 473 4.32 -2.06 -21.56
C LYS A 473 3.52 -2.81 -20.49
N GLU A 474 2.67 -3.75 -20.89
CA GLU A 474 2.16 -4.74 -19.94
C GLU A 474 3.36 -5.52 -19.40
N TYR A 475 3.70 -5.24 -18.14
CA TYR A 475 4.76 -5.95 -17.45
C TYR A 475 4.21 -7.31 -16.98
N PRO A 476 4.97 -8.39 -17.19
CA PRO A 476 4.54 -9.72 -16.79
C PRO A 476 4.44 -9.80 -15.25
N GLN A 477 3.44 -10.51 -14.76
CA GLN A 477 3.22 -10.71 -13.33
C GLN A 477 4.02 -11.94 -12.87
N ASN A 478 5.34 -11.78 -12.76
CA ASN A 478 6.26 -12.89 -12.49
C ASN A 478 6.55 -13.09 -11.00
N GLY A 479 6.26 -12.09 -10.19
CA GLY A 479 6.56 -12.05 -8.76
C GLY A 479 5.52 -12.67 -7.84
N LEU A 480 5.94 -13.08 -6.65
CA LEU A 480 5.05 -13.39 -5.52
C LEU A 480 4.79 -12.13 -4.69
N PRO A 481 3.59 -11.94 -4.12
CA PRO A 481 3.29 -10.79 -3.28
C PRO A 481 4.21 -10.75 -2.06
N ALA A 482 4.67 -9.55 -1.71
CA ALA A 482 5.51 -9.33 -0.55
C ALA A 482 4.75 -9.70 0.74
N PRO A 483 5.40 -10.40 1.70
CA PRO A 483 4.77 -10.71 2.97
C PRO A 483 4.48 -9.43 3.75
N LEU A 484 3.34 -9.42 4.45
CA LEU A 484 2.95 -8.32 5.33
C LEU A 484 3.94 -8.21 6.49
N LYS A 485 4.16 -6.99 6.97
CA LYS A 485 4.96 -6.77 8.17
C LYS A 485 4.09 -7.16 9.37
N ALA A 486 4.27 -8.38 9.89
CA ALA A 486 3.76 -8.70 11.21
C ALA A 486 4.64 -7.98 12.25
N LYS A 487 4.38 -6.69 12.50
CA LYS A 487 4.90 -6.04 13.72
C LYS A 487 4.17 -6.67 14.91
N THR A 488 4.59 -7.85 15.38
CA THR A 488 4.55 -8.10 16.81
C THR A 488 5.63 -7.21 17.39
N LYS A 489 5.26 -6.00 17.82
CA LYS A 489 6.15 -5.24 18.69
C LYS A 489 6.24 -6.08 19.95
N ASN A 490 7.33 -6.84 20.08
CA ASN A 490 7.64 -7.50 21.33
C ASN A 490 7.55 -6.43 22.40
N ARG A 491 6.69 -6.67 23.38
CA ARG A 491 6.67 -5.98 24.65
C ARG A 491 7.97 -6.35 25.37
N SER A 492 9.09 -5.83 24.89
CA SER A 492 10.43 -6.00 25.44
C SER A 492 11.03 -4.63 25.70
N GLU A 493 10.27 -3.78 26.40
CA GLU A 493 10.74 -2.51 26.94
C GLU A 493 9.82 -2.01 28.08
N SER A 494 9.28 -2.91 28.91
CA SER A 494 8.66 -2.56 30.20
C SER A 494 8.22 -3.82 30.95
N GLU A 495 9.15 -4.67 31.38
CA GLU A 495 8.99 -5.63 32.49
C GLU A 495 10.27 -6.47 32.58
N ASP A 496 11.25 -5.96 33.32
CA ASP A 496 12.26 -6.78 34.02
C ASP A 496 12.86 -5.94 35.16
N GLN A 497 12.00 -5.62 36.13
CA GLN A 497 12.39 -5.40 37.52
C GLN A 497 11.32 -6.01 38.44
N ILE A 498 11.01 -7.29 38.28
CA ILE A 498 10.40 -8.08 39.37
C ILE A 498 10.96 -9.50 39.31
N ASN A 499 11.85 -9.81 40.25
CA ASN A 499 12.34 -11.16 40.53
C ASN A 499 11.18 -12.15 40.73
N PRO A 500 11.14 -13.29 40.02
CA PRO A 500 10.43 -14.47 40.47
C PRO A 500 11.44 -15.45 41.06
N GLY A 501 11.21 -15.79 42.34
CA GLY A 501 11.98 -16.78 43.08
C GLY A 501 11.96 -18.17 42.44
N GLU A 502 13.03 -18.88 42.75
CA GLU A 502 13.30 -20.30 42.54
C GLU A 502 12.06 -21.21 42.49
N ALA A 503 11.88 -21.89 41.36
CA ALA A 503 11.28 -23.22 41.32
C ALA A 503 12.27 -24.19 40.66
N ASN A 504 13.07 -24.80 41.53
CA ASN A 504 14.04 -25.84 41.23
C ASN A 504 13.35 -27.13 40.72
N HIS A 505 13.66 -27.56 39.51
CA HIS A 505 13.69 -28.98 39.17
C HIS A 505 15.04 -29.32 38.52
N LYS A 506 16.05 -29.55 39.37
CA LYS A 506 17.32 -30.17 38.99
C LYS A 506 17.27 -31.65 39.37
N THR A 507 17.57 -32.51 38.41
CA THR A 507 17.58 -33.97 38.53
C THR A 507 18.81 -34.45 39.32
N VAL A 508 18.61 -35.44 40.20
CA VAL A 508 19.58 -35.97 41.19
C VAL A 508 20.90 -36.48 40.59
N GLY A 509 20.97 -36.72 39.27
CA GLY A 509 22.21 -37.13 38.60
C GLY A 509 23.25 -36.01 38.43
N GLU A 510 22.82 -34.74 38.36
CA GLU A 510 23.73 -33.61 38.06
C GLU A 510 24.44 -33.05 39.30
N LEU A 511 23.99 -33.41 40.51
CA LEU A 511 24.61 -33.01 41.78
C LEU A 511 25.84 -33.86 42.16
N ILE A 512 26.01 -35.03 41.57
CA ILE A 512 27.11 -35.95 41.92
C ILE A 512 28.39 -35.62 41.14
N ILE A 513 28.27 -34.97 39.98
CA ILE A 513 29.41 -34.68 39.10
C ILE A 513 30.07 -33.33 39.45
N ARG A 514 29.36 -32.42 40.13
CA ARG A 514 29.86 -31.06 40.43
C ARG A 514 30.67 -30.92 41.72
N ASN A 515 30.70 -31.94 42.58
CA ASN A 515 31.45 -31.91 43.86
C ASN A 515 32.85 -32.53 43.79
N MET A 516 33.43 -32.74 42.59
CA MET A 516 34.78 -33.32 42.47
C MET A 516 35.82 -32.42 41.79
N VAL A 517 35.52 -31.14 41.58
CA VAL A 517 36.53 -30.16 41.13
C VAL A 517 36.25 -28.80 41.79
N GLU A 518 36.46 -28.74 43.11
CA GLU A 518 36.96 -27.51 43.72
C GLU A 518 38.49 -27.62 43.71
N GLU A 519 39.18 -26.65 43.10
CA GLU A 519 40.39 -26.07 43.70
C GLU A 519 40.90 -24.87 42.88
N SER A 520 41.34 -23.87 43.65
CA SER A 520 42.21 -22.72 43.37
C SER A 520 41.66 -21.48 42.63
N ASP A 521 41.26 -20.53 43.48
CA ASP A 521 41.90 -19.21 43.72
C ASP A 521 41.75 -18.03 42.75
N GLU A 522 41.23 -16.94 43.34
CA GLU A 522 41.73 -15.54 43.36
C GLU A 522 42.04 -14.85 42.01
N SER A 523 41.70 -13.60 41.72
CA SER A 523 41.25 -12.44 42.48
C SER A 523 40.99 -11.29 41.47
N GLU A 524 40.37 -10.22 41.98
CA GLU A 524 40.52 -8.81 41.55
C GLU A 524 39.79 -8.27 40.31
N ILE A 525 39.06 -7.20 40.62
CA ILE A 525 38.39 -6.23 39.76
C ILE A 525 39.43 -5.15 39.45
N GLU A 526 39.65 -4.81 38.18
CA GLU A 526 40.25 -3.52 37.79
C GLU A 526 39.85 -3.10 36.37
N GLU A 527 40.06 -1.81 36.14
CA GLU A 527 39.33 -0.90 35.28
C GLU A 527 39.63 -0.97 33.77
N THR A 528 38.71 -0.34 33.04
CA THR A 528 38.73 0.04 31.62
C THR A 528 40.12 0.25 31.00
N LYS A 529 40.40 -0.49 29.93
CA LYS A 529 41.33 -0.10 28.86
C LYS A 529 40.66 -0.27 27.49
N GLU A 530 40.72 0.80 26.71
CA GLU A 530 40.40 0.82 25.28
C GLU A 530 41.13 -0.31 24.56
N VAL A 531 40.37 -1.27 24.01
CA VAL A 531 40.95 -2.34 23.20
C VAL A 531 41.18 -1.79 21.80
N SER A 532 42.45 -1.55 21.48
CA SER A 532 42.92 -1.40 20.11
C SER A 532 42.39 -2.56 19.25
N ALA A 533 41.61 -2.26 18.21
CA ALA A 533 41.19 -3.23 17.22
C ALA A 533 42.43 -3.90 16.63
N VAL A 534 42.65 -5.17 16.99
CA VAL A 534 43.67 -6.01 16.35
C VAL A 534 43.23 -6.17 14.89
N PRO A 535 44.06 -5.80 13.89
CA PRO A 535 43.70 -6.00 12.50
C PRO A 535 43.57 -7.51 12.25
N ILE A 536 42.41 -7.92 11.74
CA ILE A 536 42.12 -9.31 11.36
C ILE A 536 43.18 -9.73 10.34
N SER A 537 43.90 -10.83 10.60
CA SER A 537 44.91 -11.33 9.67
C SER A 537 44.25 -11.69 8.34
N ALA A 538 44.96 -11.44 7.23
CA ALA A 538 44.42 -11.66 5.88
C ALA A 538 43.94 -13.11 5.67
N GLU A 539 44.60 -14.09 6.30
CA GLU A 539 44.20 -15.49 6.30
C GLU A 539 42.86 -15.74 7.00
N LEU A 540 42.55 -15.00 8.08
CA LEU A 540 41.27 -15.08 8.78
C LEU A 540 40.14 -14.44 7.97
N LEU A 541 40.43 -13.33 7.29
CA LEU A 541 39.49 -12.68 6.36
C LEU A 541 39.16 -13.57 5.15
N GLU A 542 40.16 -14.24 4.60
CA GLU A 542 39.98 -15.17 3.49
C GLU A 542 39.20 -16.42 3.92
N LYS A 543 39.43 -16.90 5.14
CA LYS A 543 38.67 -18.02 5.73
C LYS A 543 37.24 -17.65 6.12
N ILE A 544 37.00 -16.40 6.55
CA ILE A 544 35.65 -15.87 6.78
C ILE A 544 34.92 -15.73 5.45
N ASN A 545 35.59 -15.24 4.41
CA ASN A 545 34.98 -15.12 3.08
C ASN A 545 34.73 -16.49 2.43
N SER A 546 35.60 -17.47 2.63
CA SER A 546 35.37 -18.84 2.14
C SER A 546 34.21 -19.51 2.88
N LEU A 547 34.13 -19.35 4.20
CA LEU A 547 33.00 -19.86 5.00
C LEU A 547 31.69 -19.13 4.67
N HIS A 548 31.74 -17.84 4.37
CA HIS A 548 30.57 -17.08 3.91
C HIS A 548 30.10 -17.56 2.54
N TYR A 549 31.04 -17.86 1.63
CA TYR A 549 30.73 -18.40 0.31
C TYR A 549 30.16 -19.83 0.39
N GLU A 550 30.69 -20.67 1.29
CA GLU A 550 30.17 -22.01 1.58
C GLU A 550 28.79 -21.96 2.28
N LEU A 551 28.56 -20.98 3.15
CA LEU A 551 27.26 -20.72 3.78
C LEU A 551 26.23 -20.20 2.78
N GLU A 552 26.61 -19.30 1.86
CA GLU A 552 25.74 -18.86 0.76
C GLU A 552 25.42 -20.01 -0.20
N TRP A 553 26.38 -20.90 -0.47
CA TRP A 553 26.15 -22.06 -1.33
C TRP A 553 25.31 -23.15 -0.65
N SER A 554 25.48 -23.37 0.66
CA SER A 554 24.65 -24.33 1.42
C SER A 554 23.23 -23.81 1.65
N THR A 555 23.03 -22.51 1.89
CA THR A 555 21.70 -21.90 1.96
C THR A 555 21.00 -21.86 0.59
N LYS A 556 21.72 -21.63 -0.51
CA LYS A 556 21.18 -21.80 -1.87
C LYS A 556 20.83 -23.26 -2.20
N ARG A 557 21.57 -24.24 -1.67
CA ARG A 557 21.20 -25.67 -1.77
C ARG A 557 20.01 -26.06 -0.88
N MET A 558 19.82 -25.45 0.30
CA MET A 558 18.70 -25.76 1.18
C MET A 558 17.38 -25.07 0.79
N ASN A 559 17.42 -24.02 -0.04
CA ASN A 559 16.22 -23.34 -0.55
C ASN A 559 15.46 -24.09 -1.67
N GLU A 560 15.89 -25.30 -2.06
CA GLU A 560 15.12 -26.20 -2.93
C GLU A 560 14.42 -27.33 -2.15
N VAL A 561 14.46 -27.32 -0.81
CA VAL A 561 13.61 -28.21 0.00
C VAL A 561 12.33 -27.47 0.35
N GLU A 562 11.23 -27.83 -0.33
CA GLU A 562 9.88 -27.46 0.11
C GLU A 562 9.66 -27.93 1.55
N TRP A 563 9.54 -26.99 2.48
CA TRP A 563 9.00 -27.27 3.80
C TRP A 563 7.49 -27.49 3.67
N THR A 564 7.08 -28.73 3.41
CA THR A 564 5.68 -29.14 3.57
C THR A 564 5.30 -29.06 5.05
N TYR A 565 4.71 -27.93 5.45
CA TYR A 565 3.99 -27.79 6.71
C TYR A 565 2.71 -28.64 6.64
N PHE A 566 2.68 -29.79 7.31
CA PHE A 566 1.45 -30.50 7.62
C PHE A 566 0.88 -29.99 8.94
N PHE A 567 -0.31 -29.37 8.90
CA PHE A 567 -1.10 -29.09 10.09
C PHE A 567 -1.65 -30.40 10.68
N PRO A 568 -1.60 -30.60 12.01
CA PRO A 568 -2.28 -31.71 12.67
C PRO A 568 -3.75 -31.33 12.92
N GLU A 569 -4.65 -31.74 12.03
CA GLU A 569 -6.09 -31.73 12.33
C GLU A 569 -6.54 -33.09 12.86
N ARG A 570 -7.22 -33.08 14.01
CA ARG A 570 -7.81 -34.24 14.66
C ARG A 570 -9.07 -34.71 13.90
N GLU A 571 -8.93 -35.90 13.33
CA GLU A 571 -9.89 -37.01 13.14
C GLU A 571 -11.36 -36.75 12.77
N LYS A 572 -11.76 -37.34 11.62
CA LYS A 572 -12.92 -38.23 11.55
C LYS A 572 -12.60 -39.48 10.72
N LYS A 573 -13.01 -40.64 11.25
CA LYS A 573 -12.90 -42.00 10.72
C LYS A 573 -13.64 -42.14 9.38
N GLU A 574 -13.04 -42.81 8.39
CA GLU A 574 -13.53 -44.07 7.80
C GLU A 574 -12.63 -44.54 6.63
N GLU A 575 -12.21 -45.80 6.77
CA GLU A 575 -11.82 -46.84 5.79
C GLU A 575 -10.56 -46.73 4.90
N GLU A 576 -9.79 -47.81 5.00
CA GLU A 576 -8.45 -48.07 4.48
C GLU A 576 -8.43 -48.24 2.96
N ILE A 577 -7.56 -47.49 2.28
CA ILE A 577 -6.92 -47.96 1.04
C ILE A 577 -5.41 -47.87 1.26
N LYS A 578 -4.79 -49.04 1.40
CA LYS A 578 -3.33 -49.21 1.40
C LYS A 578 -2.80 -48.79 0.03
N THR A 579 -1.98 -47.74 0.02
CA THR A 579 -0.99 -47.53 -1.04
C THR A 579 0.31 -47.15 -0.36
N GLU A 580 1.31 -47.99 -0.60
CA GLU A 580 2.66 -47.89 -0.07
C GLU A 580 3.29 -46.53 -0.43
N ASN A 581 3.95 -45.90 0.53
CA ASN A 581 4.82 -44.75 0.28
C ASN A 581 5.88 -45.14 -0.77
N PRO A 582 6.07 -44.40 -1.88
CA PRO A 582 7.26 -44.61 -2.69
C PRO A 582 8.43 -43.98 -1.94
N VAL A 583 9.43 -44.81 -1.70
CA VAL A 583 10.78 -44.43 -1.30
C VAL A 583 11.26 -43.32 -2.23
N GLN A 584 11.78 -42.23 -1.65
CA GLN A 584 12.50 -41.19 -2.40
C GLN A 584 13.73 -41.83 -3.04
N GLU A 585 13.58 -42.28 -4.29
CA GLU A 585 14.70 -42.65 -5.15
C GLU A 585 15.38 -41.37 -5.63
N GLU A 586 16.70 -41.29 -5.50
CA GLU A 586 17.54 -40.27 -6.12
C GLU A 586 17.11 -40.10 -7.58
N ILE A 587 16.63 -38.91 -7.93
CA ILE A 587 16.10 -38.62 -9.27
C ILE A 587 17.30 -38.65 -10.24
N THR A 588 17.45 -39.76 -10.97
CA THR A 588 18.42 -39.87 -12.06
C THR A 588 18.10 -38.84 -13.15
N GLY A 589 19.12 -38.35 -13.88
CA GLY A 589 18.92 -37.35 -14.95
C GLY A 589 17.88 -37.78 -16.00
N PHE A 590 17.74 -39.09 -16.21
CA PHE A 590 16.65 -39.69 -16.99
C PHE A 590 15.25 -39.36 -16.44
N ARG A 591 15.01 -39.56 -15.15
CA ARG A 591 13.70 -39.37 -14.53
C ARG A 591 13.27 -37.90 -14.52
N GLU A 592 14.22 -36.98 -14.38
CA GLU A 592 13.96 -35.54 -14.51
C GLU A 592 13.54 -35.18 -15.95
N LEU A 593 14.26 -35.68 -16.95
CA LEU A 593 13.94 -35.45 -18.36
C LEU A 593 12.60 -36.10 -18.75
N GLU A 594 12.33 -37.29 -18.25
CA GLU A 594 11.08 -38.02 -18.46
C GLU A 594 9.86 -37.23 -17.99
N VAL A 595 9.87 -36.72 -16.76
CA VAL A 595 8.79 -35.89 -16.22
C VAL A 595 8.62 -34.61 -17.05
N LYS A 596 9.72 -33.96 -17.44
CA LYS A 596 9.67 -32.73 -18.27
C LYS A 596 9.09 -32.99 -19.65
N ILE A 597 9.42 -34.13 -20.29
CA ILE A 597 8.87 -34.51 -21.61
C ILE A 597 7.40 -34.92 -21.49
N GLU A 598 7.01 -35.62 -20.42
CA GLU A 598 5.62 -36.02 -20.19
C GLU A 598 4.69 -34.83 -19.94
N ALA A 599 5.18 -33.80 -19.25
CA ALA A 599 4.46 -32.55 -18.99
C ALA A 599 4.24 -31.68 -20.24
N LEU A 600 4.94 -31.93 -21.35
CA LEU A 600 4.70 -31.24 -22.62
C LEU A 600 3.35 -31.67 -23.21
N SER A 601 2.62 -30.74 -23.83
CA SER A 601 1.30 -31.03 -24.42
C SER A 601 1.23 -30.68 -25.91
N GLY A 602 0.44 -31.46 -26.65
CA GLY A 602 0.09 -31.17 -28.05
C GLY A 602 1.29 -31.14 -29.00
N LYS A 603 1.55 -29.99 -29.65
CA LYS A 603 2.57 -29.85 -30.70
C LYS A 603 4.00 -29.89 -30.17
N THR A 604 4.26 -29.40 -28.95
CA THR A 604 5.62 -29.38 -28.37
C THR A 604 6.11 -30.79 -28.02
N LYS A 605 5.24 -31.62 -27.44
CA LYS A 605 5.54 -33.03 -27.16
C LYS A 605 5.86 -33.80 -28.46
N ARG A 606 5.06 -33.60 -29.51
CA ARG A 606 5.31 -34.19 -30.83
C ARG A 606 6.65 -33.77 -31.42
N THR A 607 7.02 -32.49 -31.29
CA THR A 607 8.33 -32.00 -31.73
C THR A 607 9.47 -32.69 -31.00
N VAL A 608 9.36 -32.88 -29.67
CA VAL A 608 10.37 -33.63 -28.89
C VAL A 608 10.44 -35.08 -29.33
N CYS A 609 9.32 -35.81 -29.37
CA CYS A 609 9.29 -37.21 -29.79
C CYS A 609 9.91 -37.40 -31.19
N LYS A 610 9.61 -36.49 -32.13
CA LYS A 610 10.19 -36.50 -33.47
C LYS A 610 11.72 -36.32 -33.46
N ILE A 611 12.25 -35.46 -32.59
CA ILE A 611 13.69 -35.27 -32.41
C ILE A 611 14.33 -36.52 -31.77
N LEU A 612 13.71 -37.08 -30.73
CA LEU A 612 14.22 -38.27 -30.01
C LEU A 612 14.16 -39.55 -30.86
N SER A 613 13.38 -39.57 -31.93
CA SER A 613 13.33 -40.69 -32.88
C SER A 613 14.57 -40.75 -33.79
N CYS A 614 15.32 -39.66 -33.90
CA CYS A 614 16.55 -39.59 -34.67
C CYS A 614 17.74 -40.16 -33.88
N GLU A 615 18.84 -40.50 -34.56
CA GLU A 615 20.07 -40.93 -33.87
C GLU A 615 20.58 -39.82 -32.94
N PRO A 616 20.87 -40.11 -31.65
CA PRO A 616 21.46 -39.13 -30.73
C PRO A 616 22.88 -38.77 -31.21
N GLU A 617 23.39 -37.61 -30.76
CA GLU A 617 24.72 -37.05 -31.10
C GLU A 617 24.94 -36.68 -32.59
N ARG A 618 24.03 -37.08 -33.49
CA ARG A 618 24.10 -36.74 -34.91
C ARG A 618 23.44 -35.38 -35.19
N GLU A 619 24.08 -34.59 -36.04
CA GLU A 619 23.52 -33.33 -36.56
C GLU A 619 22.46 -33.58 -37.64
N TYR A 620 21.31 -32.94 -37.47
CA TYR A 620 20.25 -32.91 -38.48
C TYR A 620 19.90 -31.48 -38.86
N SER A 621 19.65 -31.23 -40.14
CA SER A 621 19.08 -29.93 -40.54
C SER A 621 17.59 -29.86 -40.17
N LEU A 622 17.10 -28.65 -39.85
CA LEU A 622 15.67 -28.48 -39.54
C LEU A 622 14.75 -28.92 -40.69
N GLN A 623 15.23 -28.80 -41.93
CA GLN A 623 14.51 -29.22 -43.14
C GLN A 623 14.39 -30.75 -43.23
N GLU A 624 15.44 -31.50 -42.91
CA GLU A 624 15.42 -32.98 -42.88
C GLU A 624 14.37 -33.51 -41.89
N LEU A 625 14.18 -32.81 -40.78
CA LEU A 625 13.23 -33.19 -39.74
C LEU A 625 11.83 -32.59 -39.96
N GLY A 626 11.63 -31.80 -41.02
CA GLY A 626 10.37 -31.08 -41.27
C GLY A 626 9.93 -30.20 -40.08
N LEU A 627 10.91 -29.62 -39.37
CA LEU A 627 10.70 -28.74 -38.22
C LEU A 627 11.00 -27.29 -38.61
N THR A 628 10.36 -26.34 -37.93
CA THR A 628 10.68 -24.92 -38.06
C THR A 628 11.60 -24.48 -36.93
N PHE A 629 12.42 -23.45 -37.17
CA PHE A 629 13.28 -22.88 -36.13
C PHE A 629 12.49 -22.52 -34.86
N TRP A 630 11.32 -21.91 -35.02
CA TRP A 630 10.42 -21.57 -33.91
C TRP A 630 9.95 -22.80 -33.12
N SER A 631 9.69 -23.93 -33.79
CA SER A 631 9.25 -25.15 -33.09
C SER A 631 10.33 -25.74 -32.18
N VAL A 632 11.60 -25.61 -32.55
CA VAL A 632 12.74 -26.10 -31.75
C VAL A 632 13.12 -25.10 -30.67
N PHE A 633 13.14 -23.79 -31.00
CA PHE A 633 13.47 -22.72 -30.06
C PHE A 633 12.52 -22.67 -28.84
N VAL A 634 11.24 -22.99 -29.05
CA VAL A 634 10.24 -23.05 -27.96
C VAL A 634 10.42 -24.26 -27.04
N VAL A 635 11.04 -25.33 -27.54
CA VAL A 635 11.07 -26.65 -26.89
C VAL A 635 12.42 -26.92 -26.22
N ALA A 636 13.54 -26.59 -26.86
CA ALA A 636 14.89 -26.82 -26.36
C ALA A 636 15.13 -26.33 -24.90
N PRO A 637 14.70 -25.12 -24.48
CA PRO A 637 14.92 -24.65 -23.10
C PRO A 637 14.02 -25.37 -22.07
N LYS A 638 12.99 -26.11 -22.50
CA LYS A 638 12.05 -26.82 -21.61
C LYS A 638 12.52 -28.23 -21.26
N VAL A 639 13.48 -28.76 -21.99
CA VAL A 639 13.96 -30.15 -21.84
C VAL A 639 15.44 -30.12 -21.47
N THR A 640 15.70 -29.78 -20.21
CA THR A 640 17.04 -29.70 -19.62
C THR A 640 17.10 -30.54 -18.35
N SER A 641 18.27 -31.05 -17.98
CA SER A 641 18.50 -31.72 -16.68
C SER A 641 19.88 -31.35 -16.15
N GLY A 642 19.96 -31.01 -14.86
CA GLY A 642 21.21 -30.52 -14.24
C GLY A 642 21.84 -29.31 -14.96
N GLY A 643 21.02 -28.44 -15.56
CA GLY A 643 21.49 -27.28 -16.34
C GLY A 643 22.00 -27.60 -17.76
N LYS A 644 22.02 -28.88 -18.16
CA LYS A 644 22.44 -29.34 -19.50
C LYS A 644 21.23 -29.52 -20.41
N PRO A 645 21.25 -28.98 -21.65
CA PRO A 645 20.14 -29.14 -22.59
C PRO A 645 20.14 -30.54 -23.23
N LEU A 646 18.95 -31.15 -23.34
CA LEU A 646 18.76 -32.40 -24.11
C LEU A 646 18.85 -32.15 -25.62
N ILE A 647 18.42 -30.99 -26.08
CA ILE A 647 18.41 -30.59 -27.50
C ILE A 647 19.26 -29.31 -27.65
N GLU A 648 20.27 -29.38 -28.49
CA GLU A 648 21.16 -28.28 -28.82
C GLU A 648 20.89 -27.77 -30.25
N VAL A 649 20.86 -26.45 -30.42
CA VAL A 649 20.67 -25.81 -31.73
C VAL A 649 21.97 -25.13 -32.14
N ILE A 650 22.58 -25.61 -33.22
CA ILE A 650 23.82 -25.07 -33.77
C ILE A 650 23.45 -23.96 -34.77
N SER A 651 23.90 -22.74 -34.46
CA SER A 651 23.65 -21.55 -35.29
C SER A 651 24.66 -21.48 -36.44
N GLY A 652 24.18 -21.50 -37.68
CA GLY A 652 24.95 -21.35 -38.92
C GLY A 652 24.04 -20.97 -40.09
N ASP A 653 24.59 -20.86 -41.31
CA ASP A 653 23.82 -20.45 -42.52
C ASP A 653 22.58 -21.32 -42.78
N VAL A 654 22.63 -22.59 -42.35
CA VAL A 654 21.47 -23.47 -42.21
C VAL A 654 21.44 -23.98 -40.76
N PRO A 655 20.42 -23.66 -39.96
CA PRO A 655 20.34 -24.11 -38.56
C PRO A 655 20.25 -25.63 -38.48
N ARG A 656 21.04 -26.21 -37.58
CA ARG A 656 21.08 -27.66 -37.31
C ARG A 656 20.74 -27.93 -35.85
N LEU A 657 20.27 -29.15 -35.57
CA LEU A 657 20.01 -29.61 -34.22
C LEU A 657 20.75 -30.92 -33.93
N VAL A 658 21.17 -31.08 -32.68
CA VAL A 658 21.72 -32.32 -32.11
C VAL A 658 20.99 -32.58 -30.80
N TRP A 659 20.75 -33.84 -30.45
CA TRP A 659 20.19 -34.20 -29.15
C TRP A 659 21.01 -35.25 -28.43
N GLY A 660 20.99 -35.24 -27.10
CA GLY A 660 21.64 -36.23 -26.25
C GLY A 660 23.15 -36.06 -26.04
N ASN A 661 23.79 -35.05 -26.64
CA ASN A 661 25.26 -34.85 -26.60
C ASN A 661 25.86 -34.74 -25.18
N ASN A 662 25.08 -34.25 -24.22
CA ASN A 662 25.51 -34.03 -22.84
C ASN A 662 25.14 -35.17 -21.88
N PHE A 663 24.54 -36.25 -22.39
CA PHE A 663 23.98 -37.34 -21.60
C PHE A 663 24.66 -38.67 -21.95
N ASP A 664 24.82 -39.51 -20.94
CA ASP A 664 25.36 -40.85 -21.06
C ASP A 664 24.49 -41.75 -21.97
N GLU A 665 25.10 -42.80 -22.50
CA GLU A 665 24.47 -43.73 -23.45
C GLU A 665 23.21 -44.38 -22.84
N GLU A 666 23.26 -44.74 -21.56
CA GLU A 666 22.13 -45.32 -20.83
C GLU A 666 20.91 -44.37 -20.80
N THR A 667 21.09 -43.10 -20.42
CA THR A 667 20.01 -42.11 -20.43
C THR A 667 19.45 -41.89 -21.84
N ARG A 668 20.30 -41.88 -22.87
CA ARG A 668 19.87 -41.71 -24.27
C ARG A 668 19.06 -42.89 -24.77
N GLU A 669 19.50 -44.11 -24.49
CA GLU A 669 18.79 -45.33 -24.86
C GLU A 669 17.43 -45.42 -24.17
N LEU A 670 17.35 -45.08 -22.88
CA LEU A 670 16.08 -45.07 -22.14
C LEU A 670 15.11 -44.02 -22.69
N LEU A 671 15.59 -42.81 -23.00
CA LEU A 671 14.75 -41.75 -23.60
C LEU A 671 14.27 -42.13 -25.00
N LYS A 672 15.15 -42.73 -25.81
CA LYS A 672 14.79 -43.23 -27.14
C LYS A 672 13.75 -44.36 -27.02
N ALA A 673 13.98 -45.34 -26.16
CA ALA A 673 13.05 -46.46 -25.96
C ALA A 673 11.66 -46.01 -25.47
N ARG A 674 11.59 -44.95 -24.64
CA ARG A 674 10.32 -44.47 -24.08
C ARG A 674 9.58 -43.47 -24.96
N PHE A 675 10.30 -42.62 -25.70
CA PHE A 675 9.70 -41.48 -26.40
C PHE A 675 9.95 -41.42 -27.91
N ALA A 676 10.79 -42.30 -28.48
CA ALA A 676 10.83 -42.47 -29.92
C ALA A 676 9.49 -43.04 -30.37
N SER A 677 8.76 -42.28 -31.17
CA SER A 677 7.50 -42.73 -31.75
C SER A 677 7.79 -43.36 -33.11
N ASP A 678 7.43 -44.62 -33.29
CA ASP A 678 7.21 -45.21 -34.62
C ASP A 678 5.91 -44.62 -35.18
N ASP A 679 5.98 -43.37 -35.70
CA ASP A 679 5.14 -42.76 -36.78
C ASP A 679 5.11 -41.22 -36.75
#